data_AF-A0A9E2DPC0-F1
#
_entry.id   AF-A0A9E2DPC0-F1
#
_cell.length_a   1.000
_cell.length_b   1.000
_cell.length_c   1.000
_cell.angle_alpha   90.00
_cell.angle_beta   90.00
_cell.angle_gamma   90.00
#
_symmetry.space_group_name_H-M   'P 1'
#
loop_
_entity.id
_entity.type
_entity.pdbx_description
1 polymer ?
#
loop_
_entity_poly.entity_id
_entity_poly.type
_entity_poly.pdbx_seq_one_letter_code
_entity_poly.pdbx_strand_id
1 'polypeptide(L)'
;MIKIFEISFFENYYKLISLLLLIIINSCSPDSTDEVDITPPIQKYTLIVNSSEGGSVNTVGGEYVKGSSVTVTATPNPGFIFSGWTGNSSSVESSITINIEGNLSITANFEPLIDSYELILVTTGGGNVSGAGVYNDGTEVEILATPNDGYRFTGWSDGVSENSRTVTMNSDIALNANFELIIYTLTVVASEGGSVSIENGEYQTGAVVEINASVDENYQFVNWTDSNGNILGEELLISVTINEDTQIQANFSLIPENITFSNPLITPGILSGEFTVDYEISGDFSDIVSKGITLNDSIYTDDISENKINLTIESLEYQEYQVKFFVETSSGQYFSESFALTPDFECASVELTNSDMMLEQEFCTYEYISNIKLAYTGTNILVEYDEDLIPSGINISNENSIVEISGTPYSTDSDNFTFDIKFVSLGECEEIIKTVVLNRSPNSPKINYISGTLSQTITAGEQIEPIEFQYAGSAEGFSFSDLPDGLSYSITGTTYKIEGSLNTAGSYTSTITTVSSSGCSDLSESFSFEVNQPVSSGGGGGSSESNESETTNQQLDCSGVPCRQVPSQDSDWEQYIIDLGYDDVLDGYFDTCRLSEITTIDYRTMTLWEGITSGDEGTLDLSNFCNLEILKIWNYQFKNLNLDNNTKLKHIEFNGSSEAYWIINLDLSNLSDLEVLAAPRLGGGNNEYPLQSLDISSNDKLKTLSLGRDGIYQINTHSSAQTSLSYLEVWGISSSIDVSNYPNLNFLNVQNDNRNICIQVSQEQLDNIDSLNFYKDFRDTFSLNCN
;
A
#
# COMPACT_ATOMS: atom_id res chain seq x y z
N MET A 1 -25.33 -4.39 86.08
CA MET A 1 -23.95 -4.89 86.24
C MET A 1 -23.07 -3.68 86.57
N ILE A 2 -22.61 -3.55 87.83
CA ILE A 2 -21.38 -2.84 88.31
C ILE A 2 -21.26 -1.31 87.99
N LYS A 3 -20.98 -0.34 88.87
CA LYS A 3 -20.74 -0.22 90.32
C LYS A 3 -20.88 1.28 90.71
N ILE A 4 -21.22 1.51 91.97
CA ILE A 4 -21.30 2.77 92.76
C ILE A 4 -19.89 3.29 93.15
N PHE A 5 -19.74 4.62 93.38
CA PHE A 5 -18.95 5.32 94.44
C PHE A 5 -19.06 6.85 94.17
N GLU A 6 -19.66 7.76 94.96
CA GLU A 6 -19.49 8.21 96.36
C GLU A 6 -18.36 9.26 96.59
N ILE A 7 -18.67 10.28 97.40
CA ILE A 7 -17.81 11.13 98.27
C ILE A 7 -17.65 12.64 97.90
N SER A 8 -17.67 13.41 99.00
CA SER A 8 -17.87 14.84 99.26
C SER A 8 -16.71 15.41 100.12
N PHE A 9 -16.82 16.69 100.55
CA PHE A 9 -16.11 17.37 101.69
C PHE A 9 -14.81 18.18 101.41
N PHE A 10 -14.85 19.53 101.58
CA PHE A 10 -14.27 20.40 102.66
C PHE A 10 -12.84 20.93 102.31
N GLU A 11 -12.41 22.18 102.56
CA GLU A 11 -12.29 22.90 103.84
C GLU A 11 -12.01 24.42 103.69
N ASN A 12 -12.39 25.19 104.73
CA ASN A 12 -12.05 26.59 105.06
C ASN A 12 -10.61 26.70 105.66
N TYR A 13 -10.03 27.91 105.78
CA TYR A 13 -9.64 28.55 107.07
C TYR A 13 -8.69 29.79 106.95
N TYR A 14 -9.14 30.95 107.51
CA TYR A 14 -8.45 31.96 108.37
C TYR A 14 -7.30 32.84 107.78
N LYS A 15 -7.13 34.14 108.13
CA LYS A 15 -7.13 34.79 109.47
C LYS A 15 -7.17 36.35 109.41
N LEU A 16 -7.94 36.95 110.32
CA LEU A 16 -7.80 38.32 110.87
C LEU A 16 -6.46 38.51 111.63
N ILE A 17 -6.01 39.77 111.83
CA ILE A 17 -5.44 40.40 113.07
C ILE A 17 -4.61 41.66 112.70
N SER A 18 -5.10 42.86 113.03
CA SER A 18 -4.67 43.75 114.14
C SER A 18 -3.62 44.79 113.69
N LEU A 19 -3.95 46.07 113.57
CA LEU A 19 -4.10 47.04 114.68
C LEU A 19 -2.83 47.12 115.56
N LEU A 20 -2.13 48.24 115.48
CA LEU A 20 -1.55 49.02 116.59
C LEU A 20 -1.04 50.35 115.99
N LEU A 21 -1.61 51.53 116.32
CA LEU A 21 -1.24 52.39 117.47
C LEU A 21 0.15 53.05 117.29
N LEU A 22 0.43 54.32 117.59
CA LEU A 22 -0.25 55.36 118.38
C LEU A 22 0.65 56.64 118.33
N ILE A 23 0.05 57.83 118.09
CA ILE A 23 0.29 59.16 118.73
C ILE A 23 1.75 59.72 118.75
N ILE A 24 2.01 61.02 118.48
CA ILE A 24 2.34 62.06 119.48
C ILE A 24 2.84 63.36 118.78
N ILE A 25 2.26 64.52 119.23
CA ILE A 25 2.55 65.99 119.11
C ILE A 25 2.57 66.69 117.73
N ASN A 26 1.82 67.76 117.41
CA ASN A 26 1.38 69.05 118.02
C ASN A 26 2.22 70.27 117.55
N SER A 27 1.48 71.35 117.30
CA SER A 27 1.81 72.79 117.42
C SER A 27 2.73 73.51 116.43
N CYS A 28 2.08 74.35 115.60
CA CYS A 28 2.17 75.83 115.53
C CYS A 28 3.53 76.54 115.29
N SER A 29 3.62 77.17 114.09
CA SER A 29 4.14 78.53 113.75
C SER A 29 5.57 78.95 114.15
N PRO A 30 6.13 80.05 113.60
CA PRO A 30 5.82 80.79 112.37
C PRO A 30 7.06 80.89 111.45
N ASP A 31 6.89 81.67 110.39
CA ASP A 31 7.85 82.67 109.94
C ASP A 31 8.51 82.47 108.57
N SER A 32 8.50 83.60 107.89
CA SER A 32 8.94 83.96 106.57
C SER A 32 10.39 83.61 106.24
N THR A 33 10.63 83.19 104.99
CA THR A 33 11.74 83.66 104.15
C THR A 33 11.50 83.20 102.70
N ASP A 34 11.56 84.14 101.76
CA ASP A 34 11.63 83.92 100.32
C ASP A 34 12.84 83.03 99.95
N GLU A 35 12.64 81.95 99.19
CA GLU A 35 13.70 81.33 98.38
C GLU A 35 13.17 80.74 97.06
N VAL A 36 13.60 81.39 95.96
CA VAL A 36 13.98 80.91 94.62
C VAL A 36 13.39 79.58 94.11
N ASP A 37 12.58 79.70 93.05
CA ASP A 37 12.05 78.63 92.19
C ASP A 37 13.16 77.95 91.37
N ILE A 38 13.34 76.65 91.62
CA ILE A 38 14.09 75.71 90.79
C ILE A 38 13.26 74.45 90.54
N THR A 39 12.15 74.58 89.81
CA THR A 39 11.49 73.42 89.20
C THR A 39 12.09 73.11 87.82
N PRO A 40 12.55 71.86 87.55
CA PRO A 40 13.05 71.48 86.23
C PRO A 40 11.90 71.45 85.20
N PRO A 41 12.16 71.73 83.91
CA PRO A 41 11.11 71.74 82.88
C PRO A 41 10.47 70.36 82.73
N ILE A 42 9.14 70.31 82.76
CA ILE A 42 8.36 69.09 82.56
C ILE A 42 8.48 68.67 81.08
N GLN A 43 9.11 67.52 80.81
CA GLN A 43 9.26 66.99 79.45
C GLN A 43 7.97 66.31 78.98
N LYS A 44 7.48 66.70 77.80
CA LYS A 44 6.27 66.15 77.16
C LYS A 44 6.60 65.51 75.80
N TYR A 45 5.82 64.52 75.40
CA TYR A 45 5.87 63.87 74.09
C TYR A 45 4.48 63.76 73.45
N THR A 46 4.44 63.69 72.12
CA THR A 46 3.21 63.62 71.32
C THR A 46 2.80 62.17 71.06
N LEU A 47 1.52 61.86 71.31
CA LEU A 47 0.86 60.63 70.85
C LEU A 47 -0.11 60.96 69.70
N ILE A 48 0.10 60.36 68.53
CA ILE A 48 -0.80 60.42 67.38
C ILE A 48 -1.59 59.11 67.34
N VAL A 49 -2.92 59.21 67.23
CA VAL A 49 -3.80 58.04 67.10
C VAL A 49 -4.65 58.22 65.85
N ASN A 50 -4.53 57.27 64.92
CA ASN A 50 -5.31 57.23 63.68
C ASN A 50 -6.27 56.03 63.69
N SER A 51 -7.28 56.07 62.82
CA SER A 51 -8.13 54.93 62.47
C SER A 51 -8.14 54.74 60.96
N SER A 52 -8.08 53.50 60.48
CA SER A 52 -8.42 53.18 59.09
C SER A 52 -9.91 53.43 58.84
N GLU A 53 -10.31 53.35 57.58
CA GLU A 53 -11.72 53.29 57.21
C GLU A 53 -12.41 52.08 57.89
N GLY A 54 -13.69 52.20 58.24
CA GLY A 54 -14.44 51.12 58.88
C GLY A 54 -14.55 51.17 60.40
N GLY A 55 -13.94 52.14 61.06
CA GLY A 55 -14.12 52.32 62.50
C GLY A 55 -13.60 53.65 63.02
N SER A 56 -13.59 53.78 64.34
CA SER A 56 -13.14 54.98 65.04
C SER A 56 -12.30 54.62 66.25
N VAL A 57 -11.53 55.58 66.73
CA VAL A 57 -10.77 55.48 67.98
C VAL A 57 -11.26 56.55 68.95
N ASN A 58 -11.22 56.29 70.25
CA ASN A 58 -11.42 57.36 71.23
C ASN A 58 -10.27 58.38 71.11
N THR A 59 -10.59 59.64 70.88
CA THR A 59 -9.56 60.67 70.68
C THR A 59 -8.93 61.07 72.01
N VAL A 60 -7.82 60.40 72.35
CA VAL A 60 -6.85 60.83 73.38
C VAL A 60 -5.44 60.98 72.78
N GLY A 61 -5.37 61.51 71.55
CA GLY A 61 -4.10 62.01 70.99
C GLY A 61 -3.76 63.38 71.58
N GLY A 62 -2.47 63.71 71.70
CA GLY A 62 -2.02 64.97 72.30
C GLY A 62 -0.63 64.92 72.90
N GLU A 63 -0.28 65.96 73.68
CA GLU A 63 0.99 66.02 74.42
C GLU A 63 0.83 65.52 75.85
N TYR A 64 1.64 64.53 76.22
CA TYR A 64 1.60 63.86 77.51
C TYR A 64 2.94 63.98 78.23
N VAL A 65 2.92 64.07 79.55
CA VAL A 65 4.14 64.10 80.37
C VAL A 65 4.86 62.75 80.25
N LYS A 66 6.19 62.77 80.10
CA LYS A 66 7.01 61.56 80.07
C LYS A 66 6.73 60.67 81.28
N GLY A 67 6.54 59.36 81.04
CA GLY A 67 6.25 58.35 82.05
C GLY A 67 4.76 58.17 82.38
N SER A 68 3.85 58.90 81.73
CA SER A 68 2.41 58.65 81.83
C SER A 68 1.95 57.49 80.95
N SER A 69 0.79 56.92 81.26
CA SER A 69 0.14 55.86 80.47
C SER A 69 -1.21 56.32 79.93
N VAL A 70 -1.46 56.12 78.63
CA VAL A 70 -2.69 56.53 77.94
C VAL A 70 -3.41 55.30 77.38
N THR A 71 -4.69 55.11 77.68
CA THR A 71 -5.48 53.99 77.12
C THR A 71 -6.30 54.46 75.93
N VAL A 72 -6.15 53.77 74.81
CA VAL A 72 -6.82 54.02 73.54
C VAL A 72 -7.67 52.79 73.18
N THR A 73 -8.89 53.01 72.71
CA THR A 73 -9.87 51.99 72.34
C THR A 73 -10.39 52.25 70.94
N ALA A 74 -10.38 51.20 70.12
CA ALA A 74 -10.93 51.13 68.78
C ALA A 74 -12.37 50.58 68.82
N THR A 75 -13.28 51.24 68.12
CA THR A 75 -14.68 50.86 68.00
C THR A 75 -15.01 50.69 66.51
N PRO A 76 -15.28 49.48 66.02
CA PRO A 76 -15.71 49.24 64.65
C PRO A 76 -17.05 49.94 64.35
N ASN A 77 -17.21 50.44 63.13
CA ASN A 77 -18.51 50.86 62.62
C ASN A 77 -19.35 49.61 62.26
N PRO A 78 -20.70 49.71 62.17
CA PRO A 78 -21.52 48.62 61.65
C PRO A 78 -21.02 48.12 60.28
N GLY A 79 -20.93 46.80 60.12
CA GLY A 79 -20.41 46.16 58.89
C GLY A 79 -18.88 46.01 58.84
N PHE A 80 -18.18 46.31 59.94
CA PHE A 80 -16.73 46.14 60.06
C PHE A 80 -16.35 45.45 61.36
N ILE A 81 -15.19 44.78 61.36
CA ILE A 81 -14.54 44.19 62.54
C ILE A 81 -13.17 44.82 62.76
N PHE A 82 -12.75 44.93 64.01
CA PHE A 82 -11.40 45.42 64.34
C PHE A 82 -10.37 44.32 64.03
N SER A 83 -9.38 44.62 63.18
CA SER A 83 -8.35 43.67 62.75
C SER A 83 -7.02 43.83 63.50
N GLY A 84 -6.80 44.96 64.20
CA GLY A 84 -5.64 45.14 65.09
C GLY A 84 -5.05 46.54 65.09
N TRP A 85 -4.18 46.82 66.06
CA TRP A 85 -3.36 48.04 66.15
C TRP A 85 -2.02 47.86 65.44
N THR A 86 -1.56 48.92 64.77
CA THR A 86 -0.24 48.99 64.11
C THR A 86 0.47 50.32 64.44
N GLY A 87 1.77 50.42 64.13
CA GLY A 87 2.60 51.61 64.38
C GLY A 87 3.63 51.36 65.47
N ASN A 88 3.79 52.31 66.40
CA ASN A 88 4.74 52.19 67.50
C ASN A 88 4.32 51.18 68.59
N SER A 89 3.08 50.70 68.55
CA SER A 89 2.59 49.60 69.38
C SER A 89 1.61 48.76 68.56
N SER A 90 1.65 47.44 68.73
CA SER A 90 0.73 46.50 68.08
C SER A 90 -0.01 45.67 69.11
N SER A 91 -1.29 45.39 68.83
CA SER A 91 -2.17 44.57 69.68
C SER A 91 -3.38 44.13 68.87
N VAL A 92 -3.91 42.94 69.19
CA VAL A 92 -5.19 42.44 68.66
C VAL A 92 -6.37 42.80 69.58
N GLU A 93 -6.08 43.30 70.78
CA GLU A 93 -7.10 43.79 71.70
C GLU A 93 -7.61 45.15 71.23
N SER A 94 -8.93 45.33 71.20
CA SER A 94 -9.56 46.59 70.79
C SER A 94 -9.22 47.77 71.71
N SER A 95 -8.73 47.52 72.93
CA SER A 95 -8.19 48.54 73.84
C SER A 95 -6.72 48.28 74.17
N ILE A 96 -5.89 49.31 74.07
CA ILE A 96 -4.43 49.26 74.30
C ILE A 96 -3.98 50.40 75.21
N THR A 97 -3.08 50.13 76.16
CA THR A 97 -2.45 51.14 77.01
C THR A 97 -1.03 51.44 76.53
N ILE A 98 -0.75 52.72 76.26
CA ILE A 98 0.52 53.21 75.72
C ILE A 98 1.29 53.98 76.80
N ASN A 99 2.53 53.56 77.07
CA ASN A 99 3.44 54.27 77.98
C ASN A 99 4.24 55.34 77.20
N ILE A 100 4.21 56.58 77.68
CA ILE A 100 4.78 57.74 76.99
C ILE A 100 6.25 57.93 77.38
N GLU A 101 7.15 57.26 76.65
CA GLU A 101 8.60 57.42 76.79
C GLU A 101 9.24 58.25 75.66
N GLY A 102 8.48 58.55 74.61
CA GLY A 102 8.87 59.31 73.42
C GLY A 102 7.65 59.69 72.57
N ASN A 103 7.87 60.32 71.41
CA ASN A 103 6.80 60.58 70.44
C ASN A 103 6.36 59.26 69.80
N LEU A 104 5.04 58.99 69.79
CA LEU A 104 4.47 57.71 69.32
C LEU A 104 3.29 57.95 68.37
N SER A 105 3.10 57.05 67.42
CA SER A 105 1.98 57.04 66.47
C SER A 105 1.43 55.62 66.36
N ILE A 106 0.13 55.44 66.55
CA ILE A 106 -0.57 54.16 66.39
C ILE A 106 -1.81 54.31 65.50
N THR A 107 -2.18 53.23 64.81
CA THR A 107 -3.35 53.18 63.92
C THR A 107 -4.19 51.94 64.24
N ALA A 108 -5.49 52.13 64.48
CA ALA A 108 -6.46 51.04 64.53
C ALA A 108 -6.88 50.64 63.12
N ASN A 109 -6.80 49.35 62.80
CA ASN A 109 -7.22 48.80 61.53
C ASN A 109 -8.57 48.08 61.67
N PHE A 110 -9.41 48.23 60.66
CA PHE A 110 -10.73 47.60 60.55
C PHE A 110 -10.88 46.97 59.17
N GLU A 111 -11.59 45.86 59.11
CA GLU A 111 -11.88 45.11 57.89
C GLU A 111 -13.40 44.88 57.78
N PRO A 112 -13.99 44.83 56.56
CA PRO A 112 -15.41 44.54 56.39
C PRO A 112 -15.80 43.19 57.02
N LEU A 113 -16.94 43.17 57.70
CA LEU A 113 -17.57 41.94 58.16
C LEU A 113 -18.48 41.42 57.04
N ILE A 114 -18.15 40.26 56.47
CA ILE A 114 -18.91 39.63 55.39
C ILE A 114 -19.55 38.37 55.97
N ASP A 115 -20.88 38.31 55.98
CA ASP A 115 -21.62 37.11 56.34
C ASP A 115 -21.47 36.04 55.25
N SER A 116 -21.52 34.76 55.64
CA SER A 116 -21.43 33.63 54.70
C SER A 116 -22.58 32.66 54.92
N TYR A 117 -23.09 32.08 53.84
CA TYR A 117 -24.20 31.13 53.83
C TYR A 117 -23.82 29.81 53.14
N GLU A 118 -24.46 28.72 53.55
CA GLU A 118 -24.25 27.37 53.00
C GLU A 118 -25.28 27.04 51.90
N LEU A 119 -24.80 26.56 50.76
CA LEU A 119 -25.60 26.00 49.67
C LEU A 119 -25.46 24.48 49.63
N ILE A 120 -26.54 23.78 49.98
CA ILE A 120 -26.62 22.32 49.99
C ILE A 120 -27.38 21.86 48.75
N LEU A 121 -26.74 21.04 47.92
CA LEU A 121 -27.37 20.38 46.78
C LEU A 121 -27.43 18.88 47.03
N VAL A 122 -28.62 18.30 46.88
CA VAL A 122 -28.85 16.85 46.96
C VAL A 122 -29.54 16.37 45.68
N THR A 123 -29.46 15.07 45.41
CA THR A 123 -30.12 14.45 44.26
C THR A 123 -31.09 13.38 44.72
N THR A 124 -32.19 13.22 43.98
CA THR A 124 -33.12 12.10 44.10
C THR A 124 -33.30 11.46 42.73
N GLY A 125 -32.97 10.17 42.61
CA GLY A 125 -32.93 9.44 41.33
C GLY A 125 -31.50 9.27 40.79
N GLY A 126 -31.35 9.16 39.47
CA GLY A 126 -30.08 8.91 38.79
C GLY A 126 -29.50 10.16 38.11
N GLY A 127 -28.73 10.95 38.86
CA GLY A 127 -28.04 12.11 38.33
C GLY A 127 -27.10 12.74 39.37
N ASN A 128 -26.36 13.76 38.95
CA ASN A 128 -25.38 14.48 39.76
C ASN A 128 -25.66 15.98 39.76
N VAL A 129 -25.16 16.68 40.79
CA VAL A 129 -25.28 18.14 40.94
C VAL A 129 -23.92 18.78 41.20
N SER A 130 -23.73 20.02 40.75
CA SER A 130 -22.54 20.83 41.00
C SER A 130 -22.91 22.25 41.46
N GLY A 131 -21.99 22.91 42.19
CA GLY A 131 -22.18 24.26 42.72
C GLY A 131 -22.51 24.34 44.22
N ALA A 132 -22.47 23.23 44.97
CA ALA A 132 -22.61 23.26 46.43
C ALA A 132 -21.37 23.86 47.12
N GLY A 133 -21.55 24.54 48.25
CA GLY A 133 -20.45 25.17 48.99
C GLY A 133 -20.90 26.25 49.97
N VAL A 134 -19.92 26.91 50.60
CA VAL A 134 -20.15 28.08 51.48
C VAL A 134 -19.72 29.34 50.74
N TYR A 135 -20.60 30.33 50.69
CA TYR A 135 -20.42 31.55 49.90
C TYR A 135 -20.71 32.79 50.72
N ASN A 136 -20.06 33.91 50.38
CA ASN A 136 -20.33 35.20 50.99
C ASN A 136 -21.73 35.71 50.60
N ASP A 137 -22.36 36.50 51.48
CA ASP A 137 -23.62 37.18 51.19
C ASP A 137 -23.56 37.94 49.85
N GLY A 138 -24.63 37.80 49.06
CA GLY A 138 -24.78 38.39 47.73
C GLY A 138 -24.07 37.65 46.59
N THR A 139 -23.35 36.56 46.86
CA THR A 139 -22.70 35.77 45.79
C THR A 139 -23.74 35.11 44.88
N GLU A 140 -23.57 35.22 43.57
CA GLU A 140 -24.35 34.48 42.58
C GLU A 140 -23.60 33.20 42.19
N VAL A 141 -24.23 32.04 42.39
CA VAL A 141 -23.64 30.71 42.17
C VAL A 141 -24.38 30.01 41.05
N GLU A 142 -23.67 29.57 40.00
CA GLU A 142 -24.24 28.66 39.00
C GLU A 142 -24.29 27.24 39.54
N ILE A 143 -25.47 26.62 39.46
CA ILE A 143 -25.70 25.22 39.78
C ILE A 143 -26.14 24.48 38.54
N LEU A 144 -25.72 23.22 38.41
CA LEU A 144 -26.06 22.35 37.30
C LEU A 144 -26.45 20.97 37.81
N ALA A 145 -27.59 20.47 37.32
CA ALA A 145 -28.05 19.10 37.45
C ALA A 145 -27.80 18.34 36.14
N THR A 146 -27.05 17.24 36.22
CA THR A 146 -26.69 16.39 35.07
C THR A 146 -27.33 15.02 35.27
N PRO A 147 -28.31 14.62 34.42
CA PRO A 147 -28.86 13.26 34.46
C PRO A 147 -27.78 12.23 34.13
N ASN A 148 -27.84 11.06 34.77
CA ASN A 148 -27.07 9.90 34.33
C ASN A 148 -27.75 9.26 33.11
N ASP A 149 -27.05 8.37 32.42
CA ASP A 149 -27.61 7.58 31.32
C ASP A 149 -28.88 6.84 31.77
N GLY A 150 -29.93 6.89 30.95
CA GLY A 150 -31.24 6.30 31.26
C GLY A 150 -32.16 7.16 32.13
N TYR A 151 -31.73 8.34 32.56
CA TYR A 151 -32.52 9.27 33.37
C TYR A 151 -32.76 10.60 32.66
N ARG A 152 -33.85 11.29 33.03
CA ARG A 152 -34.08 12.70 32.69
C ARG A 152 -34.29 13.56 33.93
N PHE A 153 -33.81 14.80 33.87
CA PHE A 153 -34.05 15.80 34.91
C PHE A 153 -35.51 16.25 34.84
N THR A 154 -36.21 16.24 35.99
CA THR A 154 -37.63 16.63 36.06
C THR A 154 -37.85 17.99 36.72
N GLY A 155 -36.87 18.48 37.48
CA GLY A 155 -36.92 19.79 38.10
C GLY A 155 -36.22 19.86 39.46
N TRP A 156 -35.95 21.08 39.90
CA TRP A 156 -35.48 21.38 41.25
C TRP A 156 -36.64 21.37 42.25
N SER A 157 -36.35 21.15 43.53
CA SER A 157 -37.35 21.11 44.61
C SER A 157 -38.16 22.40 44.81
N ASP A 158 -37.68 23.53 44.29
CA ASP A 158 -38.37 24.81 44.30
C ASP A 158 -39.22 25.06 43.04
N GLY A 159 -39.34 24.05 42.15
CA GLY A 159 -40.22 24.04 40.99
C GLY A 159 -39.60 24.56 39.70
N VAL A 160 -38.31 24.89 39.70
CA VAL A 160 -37.60 25.33 38.48
C VAL A 160 -37.24 24.14 37.61
N SER A 161 -37.57 24.23 36.31
CA SER A 161 -37.42 23.15 35.33
C SER A 161 -36.10 23.17 34.58
N GLU A 162 -35.37 24.28 34.61
CA GLU A 162 -34.07 24.42 34.00
C GLU A 162 -33.02 23.66 34.81
N ASN A 163 -32.30 22.74 34.17
CA ASN A 163 -31.28 21.92 34.82
C ASN A 163 -30.02 22.72 35.19
N SER A 164 -29.78 23.86 34.54
CA SER A 164 -28.77 24.84 34.90
C SER A 164 -29.42 26.16 35.32
N ARG A 165 -28.97 26.76 36.43
CA ARG A 165 -29.49 28.05 36.91
C ARG A 165 -28.52 28.76 37.86
N THR A 166 -28.74 30.05 38.05
CA THR A 166 -28.04 30.86 39.04
C THR A 166 -28.86 30.97 40.33
N VAL A 167 -28.19 30.87 41.49
CA VAL A 167 -28.74 31.05 42.83
C VAL A 167 -27.99 32.18 43.53
N THR A 168 -28.70 33.19 44.03
CA THR A 168 -28.12 34.28 44.83
C THR A 168 -28.12 33.90 46.30
N MET A 169 -26.95 33.90 46.93
CA MET A 169 -26.76 33.51 48.33
C MET A 169 -27.03 34.67 49.28
N ASN A 170 -28.24 34.69 49.86
CA ASN A 170 -28.68 35.67 50.86
C ASN A 170 -29.16 35.05 52.19
N SER A 171 -29.10 33.71 52.26
CA SER A 171 -29.43 32.85 53.39
C SER A 171 -28.91 31.44 53.09
N ASP A 172 -28.93 30.53 54.05
CA ASP A 172 -28.65 29.12 53.78
C ASP A 172 -29.73 28.53 52.86
N ILE A 173 -29.32 27.90 51.76
CA ILE A 173 -30.22 27.37 50.73
C ILE A 173 -29.97 25.87 50.57
N ALA A 174 -31.05 25.08 50.55
CA ALA A 174 -31.00 23.65 50.25
C ALA A 174 -31.92 23.32 49.06
N LEU A 175 -31.37 22.74 48.00
CA LEU A 175 -32.10 22.35 46.79
C LEU A 175 -31.89 20.87 46.48
N ASN A 176 -32.96 20.21 46.04
CA ASN A 176 -32.92 18.83 45.55
C ASN A 176 -33.16 18.79 44.04
N ALA A 177 -32.25 18.19 43.28
CA ALA A 177 -32.45 17.89 41.86
C ALA A 177 -33.17 16.54 41.72
N ASN A 178 -34.33 16.55 41.05
CA ASN A 178 -35.13 15.36 40.82
C ASN A 178 -34.86 14.79 39.43
N PHE A 179 -34.64 13.48 39.36
CA PHE A 179 -34.44 12.72 38.14
C PHE A 179 -35.39 11.53 38.09
N GLU A 180 -35.88 11.20 36.90
CA GLU A 180 -36.72 10.01 36.68
C GLU A 180 -36.14 9.12 35.59
N LEU A 181 -36.37 7.81 35.73
CA LEU A 181 -36.01 6.82 34.71
C LEU A 181 -36.83 7.04 33.44
N ILE A 182 -36.18 6.96 32.29
CA ILE A 182 -36.85 6.90 31.00
C ILE A 182 -37.17 5.43 30.72
N ILE A 183 -38.45 5.09 30.65
CA ILE A 183 -38.96 3.74 30.38
C ILE A 183 -39.85 3.74 29.14
N TYR A 184 -39.84 2.63 28.40
CA TYR A 184 -40.60 2.39 27.19
C TYR A 184 -41.20 0.98 27.20
N THR A 185 -42.29 0.77 26.48
CA THR A 185 -42.97 -0.51 26.39
C THR A 185 -42.47 -1.33 25.20
N LEU A 186 -42.28 -2.63 25.39
CA LEU A 186 -42.04 -3.60 24.32
C LEU A 186 -43.19 -4.60 24.27
N THR A 187 -43.83 -4.71 23.11
CA THR A 187 -44.84 -5.74 22.81
C THR A 187 -44.36 -6.60 21.66
N VAL A 188 -44.24 -7.91 21.89
CA VAL A 188 -43.89 -8.91 20.89
C VAL A 188 -45.07 -9.86 20.72
N VAL A 189 -45.47 -10.07 19.46
CA VAL A 189 -46.55 -10.99 19.09
C VAL A 189 -46.04 -11.99 18.04
N ALA A 190 -46.72 -13.13 17.94
CA ALA A 190 -46.50 -14.13 16.90
C ALA A 190 -47.73 -14.19 15.99
N SER A 191 -47.52 -14.33 14.68
CA SER A 191 -48.58 -14.75 13.76
C SER A 191 -48.93 -16.23 14.00
N GLU A 192 -49.94 -16.74 13.28
CA GLU A 192 -50.22 -18.17 13.24
C GLU A 192 -49.00 -18.95 12.73
N GLY A 193 -48.62 -20.05 13.40
CA GLY A 193 -47.50 -20.90 13.00
C GLY A 193 -46.29 -20.94 13.92
N GLY A 194 -46.36 -20.27 15.07
CA GLY A 194 -45.30 -20.34 16.08
C GLY A 194 -45.59 -19.53 17.33
N SER A 195 -44.55 -19.35 18.14
CA SER A 195 -44.59 -18.61 19.39
C SER A 195 -43.33 -17.78 19.61
N VAL A 196 -43.38 -16.84 20.55
CA VAL A 196 -42.24 -16.03 20.99
C VAL A 196 -42.02 -16.24 22.48
N SER A 197 -40.76 -16.25 22.89
CA SER A 197 -40.35 -16.67 24.24
C SER A 197 -40.15 -15.53 25.25
N ILE A 198 -40.52 -14.29 24.90
CA ILE A 198 -40.29 -13.12 25.76
C ILE A 198 -41.54 -12.62 26.49
N GLU A 199 -41.33 -12.07 27.70
CA GLU A 199 -42.35 -11.33 28.44
C GLU A 199 -42.43 -9.87 27.96
N ASN A 200 -43.61 -9.49 27.47
CA ASN A 200 -43.94 -8.08 27.20
C ASN A 200 -43.80 -7.26 28.48
N GLY A 201 -43.23 -6.06 28.37
CA GLY A 201 -42.90 -5.29 29.57
C GLY A 201 -42.38 -3.88 29.32
N GLU A 202 -42.04 -3.21 30.41
CA GLU A 202 -41.40 -1.91 30.42
C GLU A 202 -39.88 -2.08 30.55
N TYR A 203 -39.14 -1.43 29.66
CA TYR A 203 -37.70 -1.47 29.58
C TYR A 203 -37.13 -0.05 29.70
N GLN A 204 -35.97 0.10 30.32
CA GLN A 204 -35.26 1.37 30.34
C GLN A 204 -34.78 1.73 28.93
N THR A 205 -34.73 3.03 28.60
CA THR A 205 -34.17 3.48 27.33
C THR A 205 -32.75 2.95 27.13
N GLY A 206 -32.43 2.51 25.91
CA GLY A 206 -31.15 1.90 25.55
C GLY A 206 -31.01 0.43 25.97
N ALA A 207 -32.01 -0.18 26.62
CA ALA A 207 -31.96 -1.60 26.93
C ALA A 207 -31.93 -2.43 25.65
N VAL A 208 -31.00 -3.38 25.58
CA VAL A 208 -30.92 -4.37 24.48
C VAL A 208 -31.64 -5.62 24.92
N VAL A 209 -32.64 -6.03 24.15
CA VAL A 209 -33.52 -7.16 24.43
C VAL A 209 -33.37 -8.21 23.35
N GLU A 210 -33.01 -9.42 23.74
CA GLU A 210 -32.94 -10.58 22.84
C GLU A 210 -34.32 -11.26 22.76
N ILE A 211 -34.85 -11.41 21.55
CA ILE A 211 -36.15 -12.05 21.30
C ILE A 211 -35.97 -13.26 20.39
N ASN A 212 -36.55 -14.38 20.81
CA ASN A 212 -36.44 -15.66 20.11
C ASN A 212 -37.84 -16.20 19.75
N ALA A 213 -37.98 -16.61 18.49
CA ALA A 213 -39.14 -17.30 17.95
C ALA A 213 -39.00 -18.82 18.08
N SER A 214 -40.12 -19.51 18.13
CA SER A 214 -40.21 -20.97 18.08
C SER A 214 -41.27 -21.36 17.07
N VAL A 215 -40.90 -22.23 16.13
CA VAL A 215 -41.73 -22.60 14.98
C VAL A 215 -42.55 -23.84 15.33
N ASP A 216 -43.84 -23.82 14.98
CA ASP A 216 -44.72 -24.98 15.14
C ASP A 216 -44.57 -25.97 13.97
N GLU A 217 -45.00 -27.23 14.14
CA GLU A 217 -44.95 -28.24 13.08
C GLU A 217 -45.67 -27.77 11.80
N ASN A 218 -45.03 -28.01 10.64
CA ASN A 218 -45.50 -27.62 9.30
C ASN A 218 -45.54 -26.11 9.02
N TYR A 219 -44.92 -25.29 9.87
CA TYR A 219 -44.68 -23.88 9.58
C TYR A 219 -43.18 -23.61 9.42
N GLN A 220 -42.85 -22.50 8.79
CA GLN A 220 -41.50 -21.92 8.76
C GLN A 220 -41.55 -20.51 9.33
N PHE A 221 -40.47 -20.09 9.99
CA PHE A 221 -40.26 -18.69 10.33
C PHE A 221 -39.95 -17.89 9.07
N VAL A 222 -40.56 -16.72 8.93
CA VAL A 222 -40.38 -15.85 7.77
C VAL A 222 -39.46 -14.69 8.13
N ASN A 223 -39.87 -13.85 9.09
CA ASN A 223 -39.08 -12.72 9.57
C ASN A 223 -39.71 -12.08 10.82
N TRP A 224 -38.97 -11.14 11.40
CA TRP A 224 -39.46 -10.17 12.37
C TRP A 224 -39.86 -8.88 11.66
N THR A 225 -41.00 -8.30 12.02
CA THR A 225 -41.42 -6.98 11.51
C THR A 225 -41.78 -6.01 12.62
N ASP A 226 -41.57 -4.72 12.40
CA ASP A 226 -42.08 -3.65 13.25
C ASP A 226 -43.58 -3.38 13.01
N SER A 227 -44.16 -2.41 13.75
CA SER A 227 -45.56 -2.00 13.60
C SER A 227 -45.94 -1.43 12.23
N ASN A 228 -44.96 -1.00 11.44
CA ASN A 228 -45.15 -0.47 10.09
C ASN A 228 -44.98 -1.56 9.01
N GLY A 229 -44.60 -2.78 9.40
CA GLY A 229 -44.32 -3.90 8.50
C GLY A 229 -42.90 -3.90 7.94
N ASN A 230 -41.98 -3.09 8.47
CA ASN A 230 -40.57 -3.12 8.06
C ASN A 230 -39.89 -4.35 8.65
N ILE A 231 -39.07 -5.04 7.85
CA ILE A 231 -38.31 -6.23 8.27
C ILE A 231 -37.17 -5.82 9.21
N LEU A 232 -37.13 -6.43 10.39
CA LEU A 232 -36.11 -6.22 11.43
C LEU A 232 -35.01 -7.30 11.41
N GLY A 233 -35.32 -8.48 10.88
CA GLY A 233 -34.38 -9.59 10.76
C GLY A 233 -35.08 -10.89 10.37
N GLU A 234 -34.32 -11.82 9.80
CA GLU A 234 -34.82 -13.10 9.28
C GLU A 234 -34.35 -14.30 10.13
N GLU A 235 -33.54 -14.03 11.15
CA GLU A 235 -33.07 -15.03 12.11
C GLU A 235 -34.10 -15.28 13.21
N LEU A 236 -34.17 -16.52 13.71
CA LEU A 236 -35.07 -16.90 14.81
C LEU A 236 -34.79 -16.11 16.09
N LEU A 237 -33.54 -15.68 16.29
CA LEU A 237 -33.08 -14.86 17.40
C LEU A 237 -32.62 -13.49 16.88
N ILE A 238 -33.22 -12.41 17.37
CA ILE A 238 -32.75 -11.04 17.09
C ILE A 238 -32.58 -10.23 18.38
N SER A 239 -31.72 -9.21 18.33
CA SER A 239 -31.51 -8.25 19.42
C SER A 239 -32.09 -6.89 19.05
N VAL A 240 -32.92 -6.30 19.92
CA VAL A 240 -33.55 -5.00 19.68
C VAL A 240 -33.22 -4.02 20.80
N THR A 241 -32.82 -2.80 20.43
CA THR A 241 -32.56 -1.72 21.40
C THR A 241 -33.81 -0.88 21.60
N ILE A 242 -34.27 -0.76 22.85
CA ILE A 242 -35.51 -0.06 23.20
C ILE A 242 -35.23 1.42 23.47
N ASN A 243 -35.60 2.29 22.53
CA ASN A 243 -35.47 3.75 22.67
C ASN A 243 -36.81 4.50 22.53
N GLU A 244 -37.88 3.76 22.26
CA GLU A 244 -39.26 4.22 22.19
C GLU A 244 -40.21 3.05 22.42
N ASP A 245 -41.51 3.32 22.52
CA ASP A 245 -42.52 2.26 22.58
C ASP A 245 -42.46 1.42 21.30
N THR A 246 -42.16 0.13 21.44
CA THR A 246 -41.80 -0.76 20.33
C THR A 246 -42.79 -1.92 20.23
N GLN A 247 -43.31 -2.17 19.03
CA GLN A 247 -44.11 -3.36 18.73
C GLN A 247 -43.46 -4.18 17.63
N ILE A 248 -43.32 -5.49 17.88
CA ILE A 248 -42.64 -6.43 16.99
C ILE A 248 -43.55 -7.63 16.77
N GLN A 249 -43.58 -8.15 15.54
CA GLN A 249 -44.26 -9.37 15.18
C GLN A 249 -43.29 -10.39 14.60
N ALA A 250 -43.31 -11.62 15.13
CA ALA A 250 -42.76 -12.80 14.48
C ALA A 250 -43.76 -13.30 13.43
N ASN A 251 -43.33 -13.36 12.17
CA ASN A 251 -44.14 -13.84 11.06
C ASN A 251 -43.75 -15.29 10.71
N PHE A 252 -44.76 -16.14 10.56
CA PHE A 252 -44.62 -17.53 10.17
C PHE A 252 -45.51 -17.81 8.96
N SER A 253 -45.14 -18.82 8.16
CA SER A 253 -45.90 -19.26 7.00
C SER A 253 -46.03 -20.78 7.00
N LEU A 254 -47.19 -21.29 6.59
CA LEU A 254 -47.46 -22.73 6.51
C LEU A 254 -46.64 -23.32 5.35
N ILE A 255 -45.82 -24.32 5.64
CA ILE A 255 -45.09 -25.09 4.62
C ILE A 255 -46.12 -25.97 3.87
N PRO A 256 -46.20 -25.91 2.53
CA PRO A 256 -47.08 -26.77 1.76
C PRO A 256 -46.75 -28.25 1.98
N GLU A 257 -47.76 -29.06 2.35
CA GLU A 257 -47.62 -30.50 2.70
C GLU A 257 -46.89 -31.36 1.66
N ASN A 258 -46.79 -30.90 0.41
CA ASN A 258 -46.22 -31.66 -0.69
C ASN A 258 -44.77 -31.31 -1.00
N ILE A 259 -44.18 -30.22 -0.49
CA ILE A 259 -42.80 -29.84 -0.86
C ILE A 259 -41.82 -30.54 0.06
N THR A 260 -40.96 -31.35 -0.52
CA THR A 260 -39.88 -32.06 0.18
C THR A 260 -38.56 -31.83 -0.53
N PHE A 261 -37.53 -31.79 0.28
CA PHE A 261 -36.17 -31.40 -0.06
C PHE A 261 -35.26 -32.60 0.20
N SER A 262 -34.51 -33.05 -0.81
CA SER A 262 -33.55 -34.14 -0.66
C SER A 262 -32.27 -33.68 0.07
N ASN A 263 -31.40 -34.61 0.48
CA ASN A 263 -30.07 -34.20 0.93
C ASN A 263 -29.23 -33.81 -0.29
N PRO A 264 -28.54 -32.66 -0.28
CA PRO A 264 -27.70 -32.24 -1.40
C PRO A 264 -26.50 -33.18 -1.57
N LEU A 265 -26.18 -33.51 -2.82
CA LEU A 265 -24.96 -34.20 -3.19
C LEU A 265 -23.97 -33.18 -3.77
N ILE A 266 -22.78 -33.08 -3.17
CA ILE A 266 -21.74 -32.13 -3.58
C ILE A 266 -20.66 -32.89 -4.34
N THR A 267 -20.35 -32.43 -5.56
CA THR A 267 -19.28 -32.97 -6.39
C THR A 267 -18.25 -31.89 -6.70
N PRO A 268 -16.95 -32.09 -6.40
CA PRO A 268 -15.90 -31.15 -6.79
C PRO A 268 -15.82 -31.01 -8.33
N GLY A 269 -15.62 -29.78 -8.81
CA GLY A 269 -15.44 -29.44 -10.21
C GLY A 269 -14.01 -29.65 -10.72
N ILE A 270 -13.74 -29.24 -11.95
CA ILE A 270 -12.43 -29.41 -12.62
C ILE A 270 -11.51 -28.22 -12.32
N LEU A 271 -12.09 -27.04 -12.06
CA LEU A 271 -11.37 -25.81 -11.72
C LEU A 271 -11.32 -25.57 -10.21
N SER A 272 -10.34 -24.76 -9.78
CA SER A 272 -10.22 -24.27 -8.41
C SER A 272 -11.50 -23.58 -7.92
N GLY A 273 -12.10 -24.10 -6.85
CA GLY A 273 -13.30 -23.51 -6.23
C GLY A 273 -14.61 -23.87 -6.93
N GLU A 274 -14.57 -24.67 -7.99
CA GLU A 274 -15.74 -25.17 -8.69
C GLU A 274 -16.31 -26.38 -7.93
N PHE A 275 -17.62 -26.39 -7.71
CA PHE A 275 -18.35 -27.57 -7.27
C PHE A 275 -19.75 -27.56 -7.88
N THR A 276 -20.30 -28.75 -8.06
CA THR A 276 -21.69 -28.98 -8.43
C THR A 276 -22.46 -29.41 -7.20
N VAL A 277 -23.53 -28.67 -6.87
CA VAL A 277 -24.50 -29.10 -5.87
C VAL A 277 -25.71 -29.68 -6.60
N ASP A 278 -25.91 -30.98 -6.44
CA ASP A 278 -27.07 -31.71 -6.95
C ASP A 278 -28.13 -31.79 -5.86
N TYR A 279 -29.34 -31.34 -6.19
CA TYR A 279 -30.45 -31.34 -5.24
C TYR A 279 -31.78 -31.58 -5.94
N GLU A 280 -32.58 -32.51 -5.40
CA GLU A 280 -33.92 -32.81 -5.85
C GLU A 280 -34.98 -32.21 -4.92
N ILE A 281 -36.01 -31.64 -5.53
CA ILE A 281 -37.25 -31.20 -4.88
C ILE A 281 -38.34 -32.16 -5.35
N SER A 282 -39.16 -32.68 -4.43
CA SER A 282 -40.34 -33.50 -4.75
C SER A 282 -41.61 -32.89 -4.18
N GLY A 283 -42.68 -32.82 -4.99
CA GLY A 283 -43.97 -32.27 -4.55
C GLY A 283 -44.99 -31.96 -5.65
N ASP A 284 -46.07 -31.26 -5.27
CA ASP A 284 -47.02 -30.66 -6.21
C ASP A 284 -46.48 -29.29 -6.65
N PHE A 285 -46.10 -29.22 -7.93
CA PHE A 285 -45.41 -28.08 -8.53
C PHE A 285 -46.35 -27.14 -9.29
N SER A 286 -47.67 -27.35 -9.20
CA SER A 286 -48.66 -26.61 -9.98
C SER A 286 -48.67 -25.10 -9.74
N ASP A 287 -48.16 -24.63 -8.59
CA ASP A 287 -48.13 -23.22 -8.19
C ASP A 287 -46.70 -22.63 -8.03
N ILE A 288 -45.63 -23.31 -8.47
CA ILE A 288 -44.25 -22.79 -8.39
C ILE A 288 -44.03 -21.67 -9.42
N VAL A 289 -43.49 -20.55 -8.93
CA VAL A 289 -43.12 -19.35 -9.71
C VAL A 289 -41.62 -19.32 -9.98
N SER A 290 -40.79 -19.66 -8.99
CA SER A 290 -39.33 -19.71 -9.13
C SER A 290 -38.72 -20.70 -8.13
N LYS A 291 -37.46 -21.09 -8.34
CA LYS A 291 -36.65 -21.91 -7.41
C LYS A 291 -35.18 -21.51 -7.52
N GLY A 292 -34.39 -21.77 -6.49
CA GLY A 292 -32.96 -21.47 -6.53
C GLY A 292 -32.21 -21.84 -5.26
N ILE A 293 -30.98 -21.35 -5.17
CA ILE A 293 -30.05 -21.55 -4.05
C ILE A 293 -29.66 -20.17 -3.52
N THR A 294 -29.52 -20.07 -2.20
CA THR A 294 -28.89 -18.95 -1.52
C THR A 294 -27.51 -19.36 -1.02
N LEU A 295 -26.50 -18.52 -1.26
CA LEU A 295 -25.15 -18.66 -0.71
C LEU A 295 -24.85 -17.39 0.09
N ASN A 296 -24.77 -17.48 1.42
CA ASN A 296 -24.56 -16.31 2.29
C ASN A 296 -25.46 -15.12 1.86
N ASP A 297 -26.77 -15.40 1.68
CA ASP A 297 -27.83 -14.47 1.26
C ASP A 297 -27.87 -14.05 -0.22
N SER A 298 -26.88 -14.43 -1.03
CA SER A 298 -26.91 -14.21 -2.48
C SER A 298 -27.77 -15.24 -3.19
N ILE A 299 -28.76 -14.78 -3.97
CA ILE A 299 -29.75 -15.63 -4.66
C ILE A 299 -29.25 -16.02 -6.05
N TYR A 300 -29.21 -17.32 -6.31
CA TYR A 300 -28.93 -17.92 -7.62
C TYR A 300 -30.16 -18.71 -8.09
N THR A 301 -30.82 -18.24 -9.14
CA THR A 301 -32.03 -18.86 -9.71
C THR A 301 -31.67 -19.80 -10.86
N ASP A 302 -32.32 -20.97 -10.95
CA ASP A 302 -32.13 -21.95 -12.03
C ASP A 302 -33.40 -22.12 -12.88
N ASP A 303 -33.25 -22.74 -14.06
CA ASP A 303 -34.34 -23.05 -15.00
C ASP A 303 -35.41 -23.95 -14.33
N ILE A 304 -36.65 -23.51 -14.40
CA ILE A 304 -37.82 -24.10 -13.73
C ILE A 304 -38.17 -25.49 -14.32
N SER A 305 -37.57 -25.88 -15.45
CA SER A 305 -37.96 -27.07 -16.22
C SER A 305 -37.49 -28.45 -15.71
N GLU A 306 -36.51 -28.54 -14.80
CA GLU A 306 -36.01 -29.83 -14.27
C GLU A 306 -36.17 -30.00 -12.74
N ASN A 307 -36.41 -31.20 -12.22
CA ASN A 307 -36.46 -31.46 -10.76
C ASN A 307 -35.06 -31.50 -10.10
N LYS A 308 -34.06 -30.89 -10.74
CA LYS A 308 -32.66 -30.85 -10.33
C LYS A 308 -32.17 -29.41 -10.49
N ILE A 309 -31.37 -28.93 -9.54
CA ILE A 309 -30.58 -27.70 -9.71
C ILE A 309 -29.13 -28.13 -9.89
N ASN A 310 -28.45 -27.64 -10.93
CA ASN A 310 -27.01 -27.83 -11.11
C ASN A 310 -26.35 -26.44 -11.03
N LEU A 311 -25.77 -26.10 -9.89
CA LEU A 311 -25.04 -24.84 -9.74
C LEU A 311 -23.54 -25.09 -9.91
N THR A 312 -22.93 -24.38 -10.85
CA THR A 312 -21.46 -24.31 -11.01
C THR A 312 -21.03 -22.92 -10.55
N ILE A 313 -20.16 -22.85 -9.55
CA ILE A 313 -19.71 -21.58 -8.99
C ILE A 313 -18.25 -21.37 -9.37
N GLU A 314 -18.01 -20.35 -10.20
CA GLU A 314 -16.69 -19.94 -10.62
C GLU A 314 -16.19 -18.86 -9.65
N SER A 315 -15.30 -19.27 -8.74
CA SER A 315 -14.72 -18.48 -7.65
C SER A 315 -15.64 -18.27 -6.44
N LEU A 316 -15.15 -18.72 -5.29
CA LEU A 316 -15.66 -18.37 -3.99
C LEU A 316 -14.52 -17.72 -3.19
N GLU A 317 -14.86 -16.72 -2.39
CA GLU A 317 -14.01 -16.21 -1.34
C GLU A 317 -13.77 -17.29 -0.25
N TYR A 318 -12.63 -17.24 0.43
CA TYR A 318 -12.20 -18.28 1.37
C TYR A 318 -12.97 -18.23 2.70
N GLN A 319 -14.22 -18.69 2.71
CA GLN A 319 -15.07 -18.74 3.90
C GLN A 319 -16.05 -19.93 3.90
N GLU A 320 -16.62 -20.21 5.07
CA GLU A 320 -17.73 -21.16 5.23
C GLU A 320 -18.98 -20.60 4.55
N TYR A 321 -19.66 -21.41 3.74
CA TYR A 321 -20.87 -21.00 3.02
C TYR A 321 -22.11 -21.57 3.69
N GLN A 322 -23.02 -20.70 4.10
CA GLN A 322 -24.38 -21.07 4.49
C GLN A 322 -25.21 -21.19 3.22
N VAL A 323 -25.68 -22.41 2.97
CA VAL A 323 -26.46 -22.76 1.78
C VAL A 323 -27.90 -23.04 2.19
N LYS A 324 -28.86 -22.36 1.56
CA LYS A 324 -30.30 -22.70 1.65
C LYS A 324 -30.90 -22.79 0.26
N PHE A 325 -31.70 -23.81 0.01
CA PHE A 325 -32.51 -23.89 -1.22
C PHE A 325 -33.81 -23.16 -1.00
N PHE A 326 -34.40 -22.59 -2.06
CA PHE A 326 -35.71 -21.98 -1.97
C PHE A 326 -36.63 -22.35 -3.13
N VAL A 327 -37.93 -22.31 -2.84
CA VAL A 327 -39.03 -22.40 -3.78
C VAL A 327 -39.96 -21.22 -3.56
N GLU A 328 -40.31 -20.52 -4.61
CA GLU A 328 -41.33 -19.47 -4.59
C GLU A 328 -42.62 -19.99 -5.20
N THR A 329 -43.74 -19.80 -4.52
CA THR A 329 -45.08 -20.04 -5.05
C THR A 329 -45.88 -18.74 -5.05
N SER A 330 -47.09 -18.78 -5.62
CA SER A 330 -48.04 -17.65 -5.53
C SER A 330 -48.41 -17.24 -4.09
N SER A 331 -48.17 -18.10 -3.09
CA SER A 331 -48.44 -17.84 -1.68
C SER A 331 -47.22 -17.39 -0.87
N GLY A 332 -46.00 -17.42 -1.43
CA GLY A 332 -44.79 -16.95 -0.76
C GLY A 332 -43.53 -17.75 -1.12
N GLN A 333 -42.40 -17.38 -0.51
CA GLN A 333 -41.13 -18.10 -0.64
C GLN A 333 -40.93 -19.07 0.54
N TYR A 334 -40.37 -20.24 0.24
CA TYR A 334 -40.12 -21.34 1.18
C TYR A 334 -38.68 -21.78 1.08
N PHE A 335 -38.01 -21.95 2.22
CA PHE A 335 -36.59 -22.29 2.28
C PHE A 335 -36.39 -23.71 2.84
N SER A 336 -35.31 -24.36 2.43
CA SER A 336 -34.82 -25.58 3.07
C SER A 336 -34.15 -25.29 4.40
N GLU A 337 -33.84 -26.33 5.16
CA GLU A 337 -32.84 -26.22 6.24
C GLU A 337 -31.51 -25.70 5.66
N SER A 338 -30.84 -24.88 6.47
CA SER A 338 -29.52 -24.33 6.13
C SER A 338 -28.43 -25.34 6.47
N PHE A 339 -27.41 -25.46 5.63
CA PHE A 339 -26.23 -26.28 5.93
C PHE A 339 -24.96 -25.55 5.54
N ALA A 340 -23.88 -25.91 6.22
CA ALA A 340 -22.55 -25.37 5.96
C ALA A 340 -21.82 -26.18 4.90
N LEU A 341 -21.23 -25.48 3.94
CA LEU A 341 -20.27 -26.03 2.99
C LEU A 341 -18.86 -25.52 3.33
N THR A 342 -17.94 -26.45 3.58
CA THR A 342 -16.51 -26.17 3.74
C THR A 342 -15.75 -26.85 2.60
N PRO A 343 -14.96 -26.11 1.79
CA PRO A 343 -14.09 -26.74 0.80
C PRO A 343 -13.04 -27.63 1.48
N ASP A 344 -12.74 -28.80 0.92
CA ASP A 344 -11.68 -29.71 1.40
C ASP A 344 -10.31 -29.27 0.83
N PHE A 345 -9.27 -29.23 1.67
CA PHE A 345 -7.95 -28.69 1.30
C PHE A 345 -6.83 -29.74 1.49
N GLU A 346 -6.02 -29.97 0.44
CA GLU A 346 -4.77 -30.74 0.53
C GLU A 346 -3.56 -29.79 0.42
N CYS A 347 -2.69 -29.76 1.45
CA CYS A 347 -1.47 -28.94 1.45
C CYS A 347 -0.46 -29.39 0.39
N ALA A 348 0.40 -28.46 -0.05
CA ALA A 348 1.47 -28.73 -0.99
C ALA A 348 2.38 -29.89 -0.53
N SER A 349 2.76 -30.76 -1.46
CA SER A 349 3.89 -31.67 -1.30
C SER A 349 4.77 -31.55 -2.54
N VAL A 350 6.09 -31.48 -2.37
CA VAL A 350 7.05 -31.21 -3.47
C VAL A 350 8.24 -32.15 -3.40
N GLU A 351 8.44 -32.92 -4.48
CA GLU A 351 9.53 -33.87 -4.63
C GLU A 351 10.21 -33.75 -6.00
N LEU A 352 11.49 -34.14 -6.08
CA LEU A 352 12.14 -34.29 -7.38
C LEU A 352 11.53 -35.48 -8.11
N THR A 353 11.28 -35.34 -9.41
CA THR A 353 10.71 -36.44 -10.23
C THR A 353 11.64 -37.65 -10.34
N ASN A 354 12.93 -37.47 -10.08
CA ASN A 354 13.95 -38.50 -10.08
C ASN A 354 14.95 -38.25 -8.94
N SER A 355 15.30 -39.31 -8.20
CA SER A 355 16.25 -39.26 -7.08
C SER A 355 17.69 -38.92 -7.49
N ASP A 356 18.05 -39.08 -8.76
CA ASP A 356 19.38 -38.77 -9.27
C ASP A 356 19.55 -37.27 -9.63
N MET A 357 18.45 -36.51 -9.66
CA MET A 357 18.50 -35.06 -9.88
C MET A 357 19.03 -34.35 -8.64
N MET A 358 19.76 -33.25 -8.84
CA MET A 358 20.28 -32.44 -7.75
C MET A 358 19.90 -30.98 -7.95
N LEU A 359 19.48 -30.33 -6.86
CA LEU A 359 19.23 -28.89 -6.81
C LEU A 359 20.53 -28.08 -6.76
N GLU A 360 21.63 -28.71 -6.37
CA GLU A 360 22.97 -28.15 -6.43
C GLU A 360 23.76 -28.81 -7.56
N GLN A 361 24.26 -28.02 -8.51
CA GLN A 361 24.97 -28.52 -9.70
C GLN A 361 26.23 -27.71 -10.00
N GLU A 362 27.23 -28.39 -10.54
CA GLU A 362 28.36 -27.75 -11.22
C GLU A 362 28.15 -27.78 -12.74
N PHE A 363 28.49 -26.70 -13.44
CA PHE A 363 28.37 -26.62 -14.90
C PHE A 363 29.61 -25.99 -15.57
N CYS A 364 29.88 -26.32 -16.83
CA CYS A 364 30.96 -25.73 -17.62
C CYS A 364 30.43 -24.57 -18.49
N THR A 365 31.30 -23.64 -18.84
CA THR A 365 30.95 -22.47 -19.68
C THR A 365 30.37 -22.94 -21.03
N TYR A 366 29.18 -22.46 -21.38
CA TYR A 366 28.39 -22.85 -22.56
C TYR A 366 27.85 -24.30 -22.58
N GLU A 367 27.91 -25.03 -21.45
CA GLU A 367 27.26 -26.34 -21.32
C GLU A 367 25.93 -26.24 -20.58
N TYR A 368 25.00 -27.11 -20.97
CA TYR A 368 23.69 -27.22 -20.33
C TYR A 368 23.82 -27.72 -18.88
N ILE A 369 23.03 -27.16 -17.98
CA ILE A 369 22.78 -27.78 -16.67
C ILE A 369 21.99 -29.08 -16.87
N SER A 370 22.08 -29.99 -15.90
CA SER A 370 21.17 -31.14 -15.88
C SER A 370 19.78 -30.67 -15.50
N ASN A 371 18.75 -31.06 -16.26
CA ASN A 371 17.38 -30.63 -15.99
C ASN A 371 16.96 -31.01 -14.56
N ILE A 372 16.41 -30.04 -13.83
CA ILE A 372 15.78 -30.23 -12.52
C ILE A 372 14.28 -30.24 -12.73
N LYS A 373 13.58 -31.26 -12.22
CA LYS A 373 12.12 -31.32 -12.29
C LYS A 373 11.54 -31.56 -10.89
N LEU A 374 10.74 -30.61 -10.41
CA LEU A 374 10.04 -30.65 -9.14
C LEU A 374 8.56 -30.94 -9.40
N ALA A 375 8.09 -32.15 -9.06
CA ALA A 375 6.68 -32.47 -9.08
C ALA A 375 6.03 -32.01 -7.78
N TYR A 376 4.84 -31.42 -7.88
CA TYR A 376 4.06 -31.01 -6.73
C TYR A 376 2.62 -31.52 -6.77
N THR A 377 2.04 -31.73 -5.60
CA THR A 377 0.63 -32.09 -5.39
C THR A 377 0.00 -31.15 -4.37
N GLY A 378 -1.33 -31.15 -4.28
CA GLY A 378 -2.09 -30.27 -3.38
C GLY A 378 -3.10 -29.43 -4.16
N THR A 379 -4.00 -28.78 -3.44
CA THR A 379 -5.07 -27.96 -4.04
C THR A 379 -4.60 -26.51 -4.13
N ASN A 380 -4.71 -25.91 -5.32
CA ASN A 380 -4.45 -24.48 -5.56
C ASN A 380 -3.05 -23.99 -5.15
N ILE A 381 -2.02 -24.66 -5.66
CA ILE A 381 -0.63 -24.28 -5.41
C ILE A 381 -0.19 -23.19 -6.39
N LEU A 382 0.23 -22.05 -5.84
CA LEU A 382 0.92 -20.99 -6.57
C LEU A 382 2.43 -21.26 -6.51
N VAL A 383 3.09 -21.19 -7.66
CA VAL A 383 4.56 -21.32 -7.76
C VAL A 383 5.14 -19.94 -8.00
N GLU A 384 6.05 -19.50 -7.15
CA GLU A 384 6.68 -18.18 -7.22
C GLU A 384 8.22 -18.31 -7.22
N TYR A 385 8.89 -17.39 -7.91
CA TYR A 385 10.34 -17.24 -7.89
C TYR A 385 10.69 -15.80 -8.29
N ASP A 386 11.89 -15.35 -7.90
CA ASP A 386 12.40 -14.02 -8.23
C ASP A 386 13.16 -14.10 -9.57
N GLU A 387 12.57 -13.51 -10.61
CA GLU A 387 13.12 -13.53 -11.97
C GLU A 387 14.49 -12.84 -12.06
N ASP A 388 14.74 -11.82 -11.24
CA ASP A 388 16.01 -11.08 -11.24
C ASP A 388 17.19 -11.93 -10.71
N LEU A 389 16.89 -13.02 -10.01
CA LEU A 389 17.90 -13.97 -9.50
C LEU A 389 18.15 -15.14 -10.46
N ILE A 390 17.36 -15.27 -11.53
CA ILE A 390 17.51 -16.35 -12.50
C ILE A 390 18.65 -15.98 -13.48
N PRO A 391 19.67 -16.84 -13.64
CA PRO A 391 20.76 -16.57 -14.59
C PRO A 391 20.25 -16.50 -16.03
N SER A 392 20.80 -15.62 -16.85
CA SER A 392 20.44 -15.56 -18.27
C SER A 392 20.75 -16.91 -18.93
N GLY A 393 19.83 -17.40 -19.75
CA GLY A 393 19.93 -18.70 -20.40
C GLY A 393 19.43 -19.89 -19.56
N ILE A 394 19.03 -19.68 -18.30
CA ILE A 394 18.23 -20.65 -17.53
C ILE A 394 16.74 -20.34 -17.73
N ASN A 395 15.97 -21.39 -18.04
CA ASN A 395 14.53 -21.35 -18.22
C ASN A 395 13.86 -22.13 -17.09
N ILE A 396 12.78 -21.56 -16.55
CA ILE A 396 11.87 -22.21 -15.59
C ILE A 396 10.50 -22.28 -16.25
N SER A 397 9.91 -23.48 -16.31
CA SER A 397 8.53 -23.67 -16.74
C SER A 397 7.73 -24.42 -15.67
N ASN A 398 6.42 -24.19 -15.62
CA ASN A 398 5.52 -24.90 -14.73
C ASN A 398 4.32 -25.44 -15.52
N GLU A 399 4.33 -26.73 -15.80
CA GLU A 399 3.26 -27.40 -16.55
C GLU A 399 2.90 -28.74 -15.90
N ASN A 400 1.62 -29.08 -15.90
CA ASN A 400 1.12 -30.37 -15.39
C ASN A 400 1.60 -30.71 -13.96
N SER A 401 1.66 -29.69 -13.10
CA SER A 401 2.17 -29.78 -11.73
C SER A 401 3.64 -30.21 -11.60
N ILE A 402 4.45 -29.85 -12.60
CA ILE A 402 5.90 -30.07 -12.60
C ILE A 402 6.58 -28.74 -12.96
N VAL A 403 7.45 -28.28 -12.07
CA VAL A 403 8.38 -27.18 -12.35
C VAL A 403 9.65 -27.76 -12.95
N GLU A 404 9.97 -27.38 -14.20
CA GLU A 404 11.19 -27.78 -14.89
C GLU A 404 12.17 -26.60 -15.02
N ILE A 405 13.41 -26.82 -14.60
CA ILE A 405 14.51 -25.85 -14.66
C ILE A 405 15.59 -26.44 -15.55
N SER A 406 15.93 -25.74 -16.64
CA SER A 406 16.88 -26.23 -17.65
C SER A 406 17.53 -25.08 -18.41
N GLY A 407 18.59 -25.36 -19.16
CA GLY A 407 19.24 -24.36 -20.02
C GLY A 407 20.75 -24.25 -19.78
N THR A 408 21.34 -23.17 -20.27
CA THR A 408 22.79 -22.92 -20.25
C THR A 408 23.02 -21.53 -19.68
N PRO A 409 23.59 -21.40 -18.46
CA PRO A 409 23.93 -20.10 -17.90
C PRO A 409 24.92 -19.37 -18.81
N TYR A 410 24.65 -18.10 -19.10
CA TYR A 410 25.54 -17.29 -19.92
C TYR A 410 26.87 -16.99 -19.23
N SER A 411 27.93 -16.92 -20.04
CA SER A 411 29.31 -16.90 -19.55
C SER A 411 29.69 -15.61 -18.81
N THR A 412 28.93 -14.52 -18.99
CA THR A 412 29.21 -13.20 -18.43
C THR A 412 28.56 -12.92 -17.08
N ASP A 413 27.57 -13.72 -16.66
CA ASP A 413 26.65 -13.33 -15.59
C ASP A 413 27.27 -13.47 -14.17
N SER A 414 27.79 -14.65 -13.84
CA SER A 414 28.46 -14.95 -12.57
C SER A 414 29.08 -16.36 -12.62
N ASP A 415 29.96 -16.66 -11.67
CA ASP A 415 30.48 -18.01 -11.43
C ASP A 415 29.63 -18.77 -10.37
N ASN A 416 28.70 -18.11 -9.67
CA ASN A 416 27.80 -18.72 -8.69
C ASN A 416 26.40 -18.08 -8.75
N PHE A 417 25.37 -18.91 -8.77
CA PHE A 417 23.96 -18.52 -8.81
C PHE A 417 23.16 -19.28 -7.75
N THR A 418 22.25 -18.59 -7.08
CA THR A 418 21.34 -19.18 -6.08
C THR A 418 19.99 -18.49 -6.15
N PHE A 419 18.92 -19.28 -6.28
CA PHE A 419 17.54 -18.78 -6.33
C PHE A 419 16.57 -19.80 -5.73
N ASP A 420 15.41 -19.32 -5.28
CA ASP A 420 14.39 -20.13 -4.61
C ASP A 420 13.16 -20.33 -5.49
N ILE A 421 12.63 -21.55 -5.50
CA ILE A 421 11.29 -21.87 -6.02
C ILE A 421 10.36 -22.09 -4.84
N LYS A 422 9.31 -21.29 -4.75
CA LYS A 422 8.34 -21.28 -3.67
C LYS A 422 7.04 -21.91 -4.12
N PHE A 423 6.46 -22.75 -3.28
CA PHE A 423 5.17 -23.40 -3.50
C PHE A 423 4.24 -22.97 -2.37
N VAL A 424 3.30 -22.08 -2.71
CA VAL A 424 2.37 -21.44 -1.78
C VAL A 424 1.00 -22.08 -1.94
N SER A 425 0.53 -22.76 -0.91
CA SER A 425 -0.86 -23.24 -0.81
C SER A 425 -1.77 -22.11 -0.35
N LEU A 426 -2.95 -21.97 -0.95
CA LEU A 426 -3.97 -21.03 -0.49
C LEU A 426 -4.67 -21.60 0.77
N GLY A 427 -4.46 -21.00 1.96
CA GLY A 427 -5.02 -21.45 3.24
C GLY A 427 -4.03 -21.39 4.42
N GLU A 428 -4.26 -22.17 5.49
CA GLU A 428 -3.38 -22.25 6.69
C GLU A 428 -2.16 -23.19 6.53
N CYS A 429 -1.75 -23.54 5.31
CA CYS A 429 -0.60 -24.42 5.06
C CYS A 429 0.73 -23.64 5.09
N GLU A 430 1.83 -24.28 5.51
CA GLU A 430 3.17 -23.71 5.43
C GLU A 430 3.68 -23.68 3.97
N GLU A 431 4.37 -22.60 3.60
CA GLU A 431 5.06 -22.46 2.31
C GLU A 431 6.21 -23.48 2.19
N ILE A 432 6.33 -24.13 1.03
CA ILE A 432 7.48 -25.00 0.72
C ILE A 432 8.45 -24.28 -0.19
N ILE A 433 9.72 -24.19 0.22
CA ILE A 433 10.80 -23.53 -0.54
C ILE A 433 11.83 -24.56 -1.00
N LYS A 434 12.21 -24.50 -2.28
CA LYS A 434 13.29 -25.30 -2.88
C LYS A 434 14.37 -24.37 -3.44
N THR A 435 15.53 -24.37 -2.82
CA THR A 435 16.69 -23.59 -3.26
C THR A 435 17.48 -24.33 -4.32
N VAL A 436 17.76 -23.67 -5.44
CA VAL A 436 18.61 -24.15 -6.53
C VAL A 436 19.95 -23.41 -6.48
N VAL A 437 21.04 -24.15 -6.61
CA VAL A 437 22.41 -23.62 -6.56
C VAL A 437 23.18 -24.10 -7.80
N LEU A 438 23.66 -23.17 -8.62
CA LEU A 438 24.44 -23.46 -9.81
C LEU A 438 25.83 -22.83 -9.70
N ASN A 439 26.87 -23.67 -9.71
CA ASN A 439 28.25 -23.23 -9.59
C ASN A 439 29.00 -23.50 -10.90
N ARG A 440 29.67 -22.48 -11.46
CA ARG A 440 30.54 -22.70 -12.60
C ARG A 440 31.76 -23.49 -12.14
N SER A 441 32.05 -24.59 -12.83
CA SER A 441 33.15 -25.47 -12.48
C SER A 441 34.48 -24.69 -12.54
N PRO A 442 35.35 -24.81 -11.52
CA PRO A 442 36.72 -24.31 -11.59
C PRO A 442 37.52 -24.91 -12.76
N ASN A 443 37.06 -26.05 -13.29
CA ASN A 443 37.65 -26.72 -14.44
C ASN A 443 37.16 -26.17 -15.79
N SER A 444 36.44 -25.05 -15.81
CA SER A 444 35.98 -24.44 -17.05
C SER A 444 37.10 -23.61 -17.70
N PRO A 445 37.46 -23.87 -18.97
CA PRO A 445 38.45 -23.06 -19.68
C PRO A 445 37.91 -21.66 -19.96
N LYS A 446 38.80 -20.66 -20.11
CA LYS A 446 38.45 -19.27 -20.43
C LYS A 446 39.36 -18.71 -21.55
N ILE A 447 38.78 -17.99 -22.51
CA ILE A 447 39.49 -17.21 -23.52
C ILE A 447 39.32 -15.73 -23.18
N ASN A 448 40.41 -15.04 -22.84
CA ASN A 448 40.39 -13.60 -22.60
C ASN A 448 41.00 -12.87 -23.80
N TYR A 449 40.23 -11.98 -24.40
CA TYR A 449 40.72 -11.08 -25.43
C TYR A 449 41.48 -9.91 -24.80
N ILE A 450 42.73 -9.68 -25.21
CA ILE A 450 43.61 -8.67 -24.62
C ILE A 450 43.72 -7.43 -25.50
N SER A 451 43.97 -7.59 -26.80
CA SER A 451 44.15 -6.45 -27.73
C SER A 451 44.12 -6.85 -29.21
N GLY A 452 44.05 -5.84 -30.08
CA GLY A 452 43.99 -5.96 -31.54
C GLY A 452 42.58 -5.73 -32.06
N THR A 453 42.32 -6.11 -33.30
CA THR A 453 40.95 -6.28 -33.83
C THR A 453 40.79 -7.71 -34.32
N LEU A 454 39.70 -8.39 -33.95
CA LEU A 454 39.40 -9.77 -34.36
C LEU A 454 39.02 -9.89 -35.85
N SER A 455 38.66 -8.79 -36.49
CA SER A 455 38.47 -8.70 -37.93
C SER A 455 39.30 -7.54 -38.47
N GLN A 456 40.23 -7.81 -39.39
CA GLN A 456 41.14 -6.80 -39.93
C GLN A 456 41.14 -6.77 -41.45
N THR A 457 41.17 -5.56 -42.00
CA THR A 457 41.36 -5.35 -43.45
C THR A 457 42.75 -4.76 -43.69
N ILE A 458 43.61 -5.46 -44.44
CA ILE A 458 45.00 -5.06 -44.71
C ILE A 458 45.33 -5.10 -46.20
N THR A 459 46.37 -4.39 -46.64
CA THR A 459 46.90 -4.54 -48.00
C THR A 459 47.93 -5.67 -48.04
N ALA A 460 47.97 -6.44 -49.12
CA ALA A 460 48.89 -7.55 -49.27
C ALA A 460 50.35 -7.06 -49.12
N GLY A 461 51.06 -7.64 -48.14
CA GLY A 461 52.42 -7.26 -47.74
C GLY A 461 52.51 -6.34 -46.51
N GLU A 462 51.39 -5.79 -46.03
CA GLU A 462 51.34 -5.04 -44.77
C GLU A 462 51.27 -5.97 -43.55
N GLN A 463 51.77 -5.49 -42.41
CA GLN A 463 51.65 -6.22 -41.15
C GLN A 463 50.23 -6.08 -40.61
N ILE A 464 49.69 -7.16 -40.04
CA ILE A 464 48.46 -7.09 -39.25
C ILE A 464 48.69 -6.27 -37.98
N GLU A 465 47.63 -5.67 -37.45
CA GLU A 465 47.60 -5.26 -36.05
C GLU A 465 47.71 -6.54 -35.19
N PRO A 466 48.68 -6.63 -34.26
CA PRO A 466 48.82 -7.85 -33.49
C PRO A 466 47.59 -8.14 -32.62
N ILE A 467 47.13 -9.39 -32.68
CA ILE A 467 46.01 -9.87 -31.87
C ILE A 467 46.56 -10.62 -30.66
N GLU A 468 46.13 -10.26 -29.46
CA GLU A 468 46.56 -10.92 -28.22
C GLU A 468 45.39 -11.61 -27.51
N PHE A 469 45.55 -12.92 -27.27
CA PHE A 469 44.63 -13.73 -26.47
C PHE A 469 45.35 -14.28 -25.25
N GLN A 470 44.65 -14.42 -24.13
CA GLN A 470 45.16 -15.06 -22.93
C GLN A 470 44.21 -16.18 -22.50
N TYR A 471 44.75 -17.38 -22.29
CA TYR A 471 43.96 -18.47 -21.71
C TYR A 471 43.97 -18.40 -20.17
N ALA A 472 42.86 -18.80 -19.56
CA ALA A 472 42.69 -18.92 -18.12
C ALA A 472 41.76 -20.10 -17.75
N GLY A 473 41.47 -20.26 -16.46
CA GLY A 473 40.71 -21.40 -15.96
C GLY A 473 41.53 -22.69 -16.06
N SER A 474 40.93 -23.74 -16.60
CA SER A 474 41.59 -25.04 -16.80
C SER A 474 42.34 -25.20 -18.12
N ALA A 475 42.28 -24.21 -19.01
CA ALA A 475 43.01 -24.26 -20.27
C ALA A 475 44.52 -24.36 -20.00
N GLU A 476 45.19 -25.28 -20.69
CA GLU A 476 46.65 -25.47 -20.60
C GLU A 476 47.39 -24.74 -21.74
N GLY A 477 46.66 -24.34 -22.78
CA GLY A 477 47.17 -23.59 -23.93
C GLY A 477 46.08 -23.32 -24.97
N PHE A 478 46.51 -22.84 -26.14
CA PHE A 478 45.66 -22.69 -27.32
C PHE A 478 46.19 -23.52 -28.49
N SER A 479 45.27 -24.05 -29.29
CA SER A 479 45.54 -24.55 -30.64
C SER A 479 44.91 -23.62 -31.67
N PHE A 480 45.52 -23.53 -32.85
CA PHE A 480 44.99 -22.76 -33.96
C PHE A 480 44.62 -23.69 -35.10
N SER A 481 43.46 -23.45 -35.71
CA SER A 481 43.10 -24.00 -37.02
C SER A 481 43.15 -22.90 -38.08
N ASP A 482 43.61 -23.27 -39.27
CA ASP A 482 43.58 -22.42 -40.47
C ASP A 482 44.31 -21.08 -40.32
N LEU A 483 45.40 -21.03 -39.53
CA LEU A 483 46.27 -19.86 -39.46
C LEU A 483 47.00 -19.67 -40.80
N PRO A 484 46.81 -18.56 -41.54
CA PRO A 484 47.31 -18.44 -42.89
C PRO A 484 48.83 -18.29 -42.98
N ASP A 485 49.38 -18.72 -44.11
CA ASP A 485 50.79 -18.55 -44.43
C ASP A 485 51.18 -17.05 -44.41
N GLY A 486 52.12 -16.70 -43.53
CA GLY A 486 52.60 -15.33 -43.33
C GLY A 486 52.27 -14.75 -41.95
N LEU A 487 51.34 -15.36 -41.22
CA LEU A 487 51.13 -15.10 -39.80
C LEU A 487 51.88 -16.11 -38.94
N SER A 488 52.32 -15.65 -37.78
CA SER A 488 52.94 -16.47 -36.74
C SER A 488 52.44 -16.04 -35.38
N TYR A 489 52.63 -16.87 -34.36
CA TYR A 489 52.34 -16.48 -32.99
C TYR A 489 53.54 -16.70 -32.08
N SER A 490 53.62 -15.87 -31.04
CA SER A 490 54.56 -16.01 -29.94
C SER A 490 53.81 -16.19 -28.62
N ILE A 491 54.39 -16.95 -27.70
CA ILE A 491 53.78 -17.24 -26.39
C ILE A 491 54.62 -16.59 -25.29
N THR A 492 53.99 -15.75 -24.46
CA THR A 492 54.59 -15.19 -23.25
C THR A 492 53.68 -15.45 -22.06
N GLY A 493 54.08 -16.37 -21.17
CA GLY A 493 53.21 -16.83 -20.08
C GLY A 493 51.99 -17.55 -20.65
N THR A 494 50.79 -17.08 -20.31
CA THR A 494 49.51 -17.60 -20.83
C THR A 494 48.98 -16.80 -22.03
N THR A 495 49.72 -15.79 -22.50
CA THR A 495 49.30 -14.92 -23.60
C THR A 495 49.93 -15.34 -24.92
N TYR A 496 49.08 -15.47 -25.94
CA TYR A 496 49.43 -15.73 -27.34
C TYR A 496 49.28 -14.45 -28.13
N LYS A 497 50.35 -14.02 -28.79
CA LYS A 497 50.37 -12.84 -29.65
C LYS A 497 50.54 -13.26 -31.10
N ILE A 498 49.57 -12.95 -31.93
CA ILE A 498 49.53 -13.26 -33.37
C ILE A 498 50.00 -12.04 -34.14
N GLU A 499 51.00 -12.19 -34.99
CA GLU A 499 51.60 -11.11 -35.77
C GLU A 499 52.21 -11.63 -37.07
N GLY A 500 52.37 -10.74 -38.05
CA GLY A 500 52.92 -11.07 -39.36
C GLY A 500 52.24 -10.29 -40.47
N SER A 501 52.40 -10.76 -41.70
CA SER A 501 51.83 -10.12 -42.89
C SER A 501 51.30 -11.16 -43.86
N LEU A 502 50.17 -10.86 -44.48
CA LEU A 502 49.59 -11.68 -45.54
C LEU A 502 49.96 -11.09 -46.89
N ASN A 503 50.56 -11.90 -47.76
CA ASN A 503 51.12 -11.43 -49.05
C ASN A 503 50.23 -11.73 -50.26
N THR A 504 49.15 -12.48 -50.04
CA THR A 504 48.20 -12.87 -51.08
C THR A 504 46.85 -12.27 -50.71
N ALA A 505 46.20 -11.62 -51.68
CA ALA A 505 44.86 -11.11 -51.46
C ALA A 505 43.84 -12.24 -51.32
N GLY A 506 42.84 -12.04 -50.47
CA GLY A 506 41.80 -13.00 -50.17
C GLY A 506 41.27 -12.85 -48.75
N SER A 507 40.22 -13.62 -48.46
CA SER A 507 39.61 -13.70 -47.13
C SER A 507 40.16 -14.90 -46.37
N TYR A 508 40.55 -14.67 -45.13
CA TYR A 508 41.11 -15.68 -44.25
C TYR A 508 40.35 -15.69 -42.94
N THR A 509 39.93 -16.87 -42.49
CA THR A 509 39.36 -17.08 -41.15
C THR A 509 40.19 -18.10 -40.42
N SER A 510 40.52 -17.80 -39.17
CA SER A 510 41.24 -18.70 -38.28
C SER A 510 40.48 -18.82 -36.97
N THR A 511 40.61 -19.97 -36.32
CA THR A 511 39.99 -20.22 -35.02
C THR A 511 41.07 -20.52 -34.01
N ILE A 512 40.95 -19.92 -32.83
CA ILE A 512 41.73 -20.25 -31.64
C ILE A 512 40.86 -21.10 -30.72
N THR A 513 41.34 -22.27 -30.33
CA THR A 513 40.64 -23.22 -29.46
C THR A 513 41.47 -23.47 -28.22
N THR A 514 40.87 -23.44 -27.03
CA THR A 514 41.57 -23.85 -25.80
C THR A 514 41.96 -25.30 -25.88
N VAL A 515 43.08 -25.67 -25.28
CA VAL A 515 43.45 -27.08 -25.09
C VAL A 515 43.34 -27.34 -23.60
N SER A 516 42.38 -28.15 -23.19
CA SER A 516 42.17 -28.53 -21.80
C SER A 516 42.20 -30.06 -21.63
N SER A 517 42.75 -30.54 -20.51
CA SER A 517 42.74 -31.97 -20.16
C SER A 517 41.67 -32.31 -19.12
N SER A 518 40.93 -31.30 -18.65
CA SER A 518 39.88 -31.37 -17.65
C SER A 518 38.51 -31.52 -18.29
N GLY A 519 37.59 -32.24 -17.66
CA GLY A 519 36.30 -32.69 -18.23
C GLY A 519 35.25 -31.65 -18.66
N CYS A 520 35.61 -30.38 -18.87
CA CYS A 520 34.78 -29.39 -19.58
C CYS A 520 35.20 -29.33 -21.06
N SER A 521 34.27 -29.01 -21.95
CA SER A 521 34.56 -28.87 -23.38
C SER A 521 35.51 -27.69 -23.66
N ASP A 522 36.31 -27.82 -24.72
CA ASP A 522 37.20 -26.75 -25.19
C ASP A 522 36.38 -25.58 -25.77
N LEU A 523 36.81 -24.34 -25.48
CA LEU A 523 36.23 -23.12 -26.05
C LEU A 523 36.95 -22.73 -27.33
N SER A 524 36.22 -22.13 -28.26
CA SER A 524 36.79 -21.60 -29.50
C SER A 524 36.35 -20.17 -29.76
N GLU A 525 37.23 -19.37 -30.36
CA GLU A 525 36.98 -18.01 -30.79
C GLU A 525 37.53 -17.83 -32.21
N SER A 526 36.84 -17.08 -33.07
CA SER A 526 37.27 -16.90 -34.47
C SER A 526 37.75 -15.49 -34.74
N PHE A 527 38.74 -15.36 -35.63
CA PHE A 527 39.26 -14.08 -36.11
C PHE A 527 39.52 -14.15 -37.60
N SER A 528 39.34 -13.03 -38.29
CA SER A 528 39.36 -12.95 -39.75
C SER A 528 40.24 -11.81 -40.28
N PHE A 529 40.76 -12.03 -41.50
CA PHE A 529 41.54 -11.05 -42.24
C PHE A 529 41.02 -10.95 -43.68
N GLU A 530 40.75 -9.73 -44.12
CA GLU A 530 40.49 -9.41 -45.52
C GLU A 530 41.71 -8.71 -46.12
N VAL A 531 42.33 -9.33 -47.13
CA VAL A 531 43.61 -8.85 -47.69
C VAL A 531 43.41 -8.31 -49.10
N ASN A 532 43.67 -7.02 -49.31
CA ASN A 532 43.50 -6.33 -50.59
C ASN A 532 44.79 -6.32 -51.44
N GLN A 533 44.68 -6.37 -52.77
CA GLN A 533 45.87 -6.24 -53.66
C GLN A 533 46.45 -4.81 -53.64
N PRO A 534 47.79 -4.63 -53.70
CA PRO A 534 48.41 -3.32 -53.81
C PRO A 534 48.15 -2.69 -55.20
N VAL A 535 47.73 -1.43 -55.23
CA VAL A 535 47.43 -0.71 -56.48
C VAL A 535 48.73 -0.36 -57.23
N SER A 536 48.99 -1.02 -58.36
CA SER A 536 50.15 -0.75 -59.22
C SER A 536 49.96 0.50 -60.09
N SER A 537 50.67 1.59 -59.79
CA SER A 537 50.77 2.76 -60.66
C SER A 537 51.86 2.57 -61.74
N GLY A 538 51.47 2.30 -62.99
CA GLY A 538 52.38 2.25 -64.14
C GLY A 538 51.64 2.45 -65.47
N GLY A 539 51.80 3.64 -66.07
CA GLY A 539 51.00 4.11 -67.20
C GLY A 539 51.56 3.91 -68.62
N GLY A 540 50.68 4.17 -69.59
CA GLY A 540 50.94 4.40 -71.02
C GLY A 540 49.82 3.80 -71.87
N GLY A 541 49.09 4.49 -72.75
CA GLY A 541 49.02 5.88 -73.17
C GLY A 541 48.08 5.91 -74.40
N GLY A 542 47.11 6.84 -74.44
CA GLY A 542 46.14 6.92 -75.55
C GLY A 542 45.18 8.10 -75.47
N SER A 543 45.66 9.28 -75.91
CA SER A 543 44.96 10.49 -76.38
C SER A 543 43.72 11.01 -75.63
N SER A 544 43.97 12.13 -74.93
CA SER A 544 43.07 13.07 -74.28
C SER A 544 42.49 14.13 -75.22
N GLU A 545 41.21 14.48 -75.04
CA GLU A 545 40.73 15.87 -75.00
C GLU A 545 39.85 16.05 -73.73
N SER A 546 40.24 17.06 -72.95
CA SER A 546 39.81 17.62 -71.65
C SER A 546 38.32 18.02 -71.52
N ASN A 547 37.63 18.11 -70.37
CA ASN A 547 37.89 18.48 -68.95
C ASN A 547 36.79 17.76 -68.10
N GLU A 548 36.87 17.41 -66.81
CA GLU A 548 37.38 18.07 -65.60
C GLU A 548 37.50 16.98 -64.47
N SER A 549 38.26 17.27 -63.41
CA SER A 549 38.68 16.37 -62.31
C SER A 549 37.56 15.81 -61.43
N GLU A 550 37.53 14.50 -61.15
CA GLU A 550 36.86 13.92 -59.96
C GLU A 550 37.69 12.80 -59.30
N THR A 551 37.92 12.96 -58.00
CA THR A 551 38.41 11.96 -57.06
C THR A 551 37.39 10.81 -56.97
N THR A 552 37.79 9.56 -57.24
CA THR A 552 36.89 8.41 -57.01
C THR A 552 36.79 8.14 -55.51
N ASN A 553 35.79 8.73 -54.87
CA ASN A 553 35.25 8.26 -53.59
C ASN A 553 34.86 6.78 -53.76
N GLN A 554 35.53 5.87 -53.07
CA GLN A 554 34.96 4.52 -52.88
C GLN A 554 33.69 4.67 -52.02
N GLN A 555 32.58 4.12 -52.50
CA GLN A 555 31.32 4.10 -51.77
C GLN A 555 31.47 3.16 -50.55
N LEU A 556 31.04 3.63 -49.39
CA LEU A 556 31.11 2.90 -48.11
C LEU A 556 29.72 2.45 -47.71
N ASP A 557 29.63 1.30 -47.06
CA ASP A 557 28.40 0.74 -46.51
C ASP A 557 28.07 1.31 -45.12
N CYS A 558 27.07 0.72 -44.47
CA CYS A 558 26.58 1.13 -43.15
C CYS A 558 27.59 0.99 -42.00
N SER A 559 28.60 0.14 -42.15
CA SER A 559 29.68 -0.05 -41.19
C SER A 559 30.90 0.84 -41.49
N GLY A 560 30.83 1.67 -42.53
CA GLY A 560 31.92 2.54 -42.95
C GLY A 560 33.05 1.80 -43.69
N VAL A 561 32.80 0.59 -44.16
CA VAL A 561 33.75 -0.19 -44.97
C VAL A 561 33.33 -0.18 -46.45
N PRO A 562 34.23 -0.45 -47.40
CA PRO A 562 33.88 -0.55 -48.81
C PRO A 562 32.77 -1.57 -49.08
N CYS A 563 31.93 -1.30 -50.07
CA CYS A 563 30.86 -2.20 -50.52
C CYS A 563 31.33 -3.66 -50.64
N ARG A 564 30.61 -4.58 -49.98
CA ARG A 564 30.79 -6.03 -50.07
C ARG A 564 29.49 -6.75 -50.41
N GLN A 565 29.60 -8.00 -50.82
CA GLN A 565 28.47 -8.92 -50.89
C GLN A 565 28.20 -9.56 -49.52
N VAL A 566 26.93 -9.66 -49.13
CA VAL A 566 26.45 -10.38 -47.93
C VAL A 566 25.38 -11.39 -48.35
N PRO A 567 25.31 -12.58 -47.73
CA PRO A 567 24.32 -13.58 -48.12
C PRO A 567 22.89 -13.07 -47.92
N SER A 568 22.00 -13.40 -48.85
CA SER A 568 20.56 -13.24 -48.67
C SER A 568 20.03 -14.28 -47.68
N GLN A 569 18.96 -13.92 -46.96
CA GLN A 569 18.28 -14.77 -45.99
C GLN A 569 17.52 -15.92 -46.66
N ASP A 570 16.84 -15.62 -47.77
CA ASP A 570 16.16 -16.58 -48.62
C ASP A 570 15.99 -16.01 -50.05
N SER A 571 15.58 -16.86 -50.99
CA SER A 571 15.45 -16.46 -52.39
C SER A 571 14.26 -15.52 -52.66
N ASP A 572 13.21 -15.56 -51.86
CA ASP A 572 12.05 -14.69 -52.01
C ASP A 572 12.36 -13.28 -51.48
N TRP A 573 13.11 -13.19 -50.39
CA TRP A 573 13.67 -11.94 -49.87
C TRP A 573 14.61 -11.29 -50.89
N GLU A 574 15.48 -12.08 -51.52
CA GLU A 574 16.37 -11.57 -52.56
C GLU A 574 15.59 -11.05 -53.77
N GLN A 575 14.62 -11.84 -54.25
CA GLN A 575 13.75 -11.46 -55.35
C GLN A 575 13.01 -10.14 -55.07
N TYR A 576 12.59 -9.90 -53.83
CA TYR A 576 11.96 -8.64 -53.44
C TYR A 576 12.92 -7.44 -53.57
N ILE A 577 14.17 -7.58 -53.12
CA ILE A 577 15.17 -6.50 -53.23
C ILE A 577 15.55 -6.25 -54.70
N ILE A 578 15.60 -7.30 -55.53
CA ILE A 578 15.74 -7.19 -57.00
C ILE A 578 14.57 -6.40 -57.59
N ASP A 579 13.33 -6.69 -57.19
CA ASP A 579 12.12 -6.01 -57.68
C ASP A 579 12.08 -4.52 -57.28
N LEU A 580 12.70 -4.17 -56.15
CA LEU A 580 12.92 -2.78 -55.74
C LEU A 580 14.04 -2.07 -56.54
N GLY A 581 14.84 -2.83 -57.30
CA GLY A 581 15.96 -2.33 -58.11
C GLY A 581 17.28 -2.19 -57.35
N TYR A 582 17.38 -2.70 -56.13
CA TYR A 582 18.58 -2.63 -55.30
C TYR A 582 19.43 -3.89 -55.34
N ASP A 583 19.03 -4.87 -56.16
CA ASP A 583 19.85 -6.01 -56.54
C ASP A 583 19.68 -6.31 -58.03
N ASP A 584 20.56 -7.11 -58.65
CA ASP A 584 20.59 -7.35 -60.10
C ASP A 584 20.40 -8.81 -60.53
N VAL A 585 20.72 -9.78 -59.68
CA VAL A 585 20.60 -11.21 -59.99
C VAL A 585 20.21 -12.00 -58.75
N LEU A 586 19.43 -13.08 -58.94
CA LEU A 586 19.12 -14.03 -57.86
C LEU A 586 20.29 -15.00 -57.69
N ASP A 587 21.31 -14.60 -56.94
CA ASP A 587 22.56 -15.34 -56.75
C ASP A 587 22.84 -15.75 -55.28
N GLY A 588 21.95 -15.37 -54.37
CA GLY A 588 22.03 -15.61 -52.94
C GLY A 588 22.80 -14.51 -52.18
N TYR A 589 23.12 -13.37 -52.80
CA TYR A 589 23.93 -12.31 -52.18
C TYR A 589 23.46 -10.90 -52.52
N PHE A 590 23.50 -10.01 -51.53
CA PHE A 590 23.26 -8.57 -51.69
C PHE A 590 24.53 -7.75 -51.70
N ASP A 591 24.58 -6.70 -52.53
CA ASP A 591 25.56 -5.62 -52.38
C ASP A 591 25.15 -4.65 -51.26
N THR A 592 25.94 -4.63 -50.19
CA THR A 592 25.75 -3.77 -49.01
C THR A 592 25.59 -2.27 -49.34
N CYS A 593 26.22 -1.76 -50.39
CA CYS A 593 26.05 -0.36 -50.77
C CYS A 593 24.68 -0.09 -51.39
N ARG A 594 24.14 -1.04 -52.15
CA ARG A 594 22.77 -0.93 -52.68
C ARG A 594 21.76 -1.11 -51.55
N LEU A 595 22.00 -2.00 -50.59
CA LEU A 595 21.18 -2.12 -49.39
C LEU A 595 21.16 -0.83 -48.57
N SER A 596 22.32 -0.17 -48.44
CA SER A 596 22.44 1.07 -47.69
C SER A 596 21.59 2.20 -48.29
N GLU A 597 21.26 2.17 -49.58
CA GLU A 597 20.43 3.18 -50.25
C GLU A 597 18.93 3.00 -49.99
N ILE A 598 18.50 1.84 -49.49
CA ILE A 598 17.09 1.51 -49.29
C ILE A 598 16.54 2.33 -48.12
N THR A 599 15.49 3.12 -48.41
CA THR A 599 14.78 3.91 -47.39
C THR A 599 13.47 3.28 -46.94
N THR A 600 12.93 2.34 -47.70
CA THR A 600 11.62 1.73 -47.44
C THR A 600 11.64 0.25 -47.79
N ILE A 601 11.27 -0.57 -46.82
CA ILE A 601 10.87 -1.97 -47.01
C ILE A 601 9.37 -2.04 -46.74
N ASP A 602 8.62 -2.49 -47.74
CA ASP A 602 7.19 -2.73 -47.69
C ASP A 602 6.89 -4.13 -48.25
N TYR A 603 7.04 -5.14 -47.40
CA TYR A 603 6.87 -6.55 -47.71
C TYR A 603 5.52 -7.05 -47.17
N ARG A 604 4.45 -6.78 -47.92
CA ARG A 604 3.06 -7.15 -47.56
C ARG A 604 2.39 -8.13 -48.55
N THR A 605 3.14 -8.71 -49.49
CA THR A 605 2.56 -9.44 -50.63
C THR A 605 1.79 -10.70 -50.21
N MET A 606 0.52 -10.78 -50.60
CA MET A 606 -0.46 -11.80 -50.18
C MET A 606 -0.38 -13.13 -50.98
N THR A 607 0.69 -13.42 -51.71
CA THR A 607 0.67 -14.47 -52.76
C THR A 607 1.52 -15.71 -52.56
N LEU A 608 2.35 -15.82 -51.52
CA LEU A 608 3.01 -17.08 -51.18
C LEU A 608 2.92 -17.28 -49.67
N TRP A 609 2.55 -18.50 -49.28
CA TRP A 609 2.34 -18.93 -47.90
C TRP A 609 3.67 -19.11 -47.13
N GLU A 610 4.79 -18.86 -47.80
CA GLU A 610 6.15 -18.98 -47.31
C GLU A 610 6.61 -17.54 -47.02
N GLY A 611 6.58 -17.16 -45.74
CA GLY A 611 7.07 -15.85 -45.28
C GLY A 611 8.57 -15.67 -45.53
N ILE A 612 9.11 -14.49 -45.22
CA ILE A 612 10.57 -14.33 -45.10
C ILE A 612 11.05 -15.33 -44.05
N THR A 613 11.84 -16.31 -44.49
CA THR A 613 12.46 -17.30 -43.62
C THR A 613 13.87 -16.82 -43.34
N SER A 614 14.20 -16.62 -42.07
CA SER A 614 15.61 -16.64 -41.70
C SER A 614 16.15 -18.05 -41.93
N GLY A 615 17.45 -18.20 -42.23
CA GLY A 615 18.11 -19.52 -42.19
C GLY A 615 17.97 -20.23 -40.83
N ASP A 616 18.77 -21.28 -40.60
CA ASP A 616 18.64 -22.23 -39.47
C ASP A 616 18.55 -21.61 -38.04
N GLU A 617 18.77 -20.29 -37.86
CA GLU A 617 18.84 -19.58 -36.58
C GLU A 617 17.71 -18.55 -36.30
N GLY A 618 16.68 -18.43 -37.15
CA GLY A 618 15.50 -17.65 -36.74
C GLY A 618 15.64 -16.12 -36.77
N THR A 619 16.69 -15.53 -37.34
CA THR A 619 16.97 -14.07 -37.26
C THR A 619 16.92 -13.36 -38.61
N LEU A 620 16.16 -12.26 -38.72
CA LEU A 620 16.23 -11.32 -39.83
C LEU A 620 17.21 -10.19 -39.50
N ASP A 621 18.29 -10.07 -40.27
CA ASP A 621 19.31 -9.03 -40.09
C ASP A 621 19.16 -7.87 -41.07
N LEU A 622 18.85 -6.67 -40.56
CA LEU A 622 18.72 -5.44 -41.33
C LEU A 622 19.84 -4.42 -41.05
N SER A 623 20.93 -4.84 -40.43
CA SER A 623 22.08 -3.97 -40.08
C SER A 623 22.76 -3.31 -41.29
N ASN A 624 22.54 -3.81 -42.51
CA ASN A 624 23.07 -3.20 -43.74
C ASN A 624 22.10 -2.20 -44.41
N PHE A 625 20.97 -1.86 -43.79
CA PHE A 625 19.94 -0.95 -44.31
C PHE A 625 19.91 0.39 -43.54
N CYS A 626 21.05 1.05 -43.38
CA CYS A 626 21.20 2.23 -42.51
C CYS A 626 20.45 3.50 -42.94
N ASN A 627 19.93 3.56 -44.18
CA ASN A 627 19.03 4.66 -44.60
C ASN A 627 17.54 4.31 -44.48
N LEU A 628 17.20 3.14 -43.92
CA LEU A 628 15.83 2.69 -43.77
C LEU A 628 15.03 3.61 -42.84
N GLU A 629 13.94 4.17 -43.36
CA GLU A 629 13.00 5.01 -42.62
C GLU A 629 11.66 4.31 -42.35
N ILE A 630 11.25 3.38 -43.21
CA ILE A 630 9.98 2.67 -43.13
C ILE A 630 10.23 1.16 -43.30
N LEU A 631 9.79 0.38 -42.31
CA LEU A 631 9.82 -1.07 -42.32
C LEU A 631 8.41 -1.62 -42.14
N LYS A 632 7.91 -2.36 -43.12
CA LYS A 632 6.62 -3.07 -43.04
C LYS A 632 6.81 -4.50 -43.49
N ILE A 633 6.55 -5.46 -42.60
CA ILE A 633 6.66 -6.88 -42.89
C ILE A 633 5.43 -7.62 -42.40
N TRP A 634 4.75 -8.31 -43.31
CA TRP A 634 3.64 -9.19 -42.98
C TRP A 634 4.02 -10.66 -43.24
N ASN A 635 3.38 -11.58 -42.54
CA ASN A 635 3.56 -13.03 -42.68
C ASN A 635 5.02 -13.48 -42.52
N TYR A 636 5.77 -12.92 -41.58
CA TYR A 636 7.16 -13.33 -41.34
C TYR A 636 7.27 -14.71 -40.69
N GLN A 637 8.46 -15.32 -40.80
CA GLN A 637 8.85 -16.59 -40.19
C GLN A 637 10.22 -16.46 -39.46
N PHE A 638 10.54 -15.28 -38.93
CA PHE A 638 11.71 -15.06 -38.06
C PHE A 638 11.26 -14.85 -36.60
N LYS A 639 12.16 -15.15 -35.66
CA LYS A 639 12.03 -14.99 -34.20
C LYS A 639 12.72 -13.73 -33.67
N ASN A 640 13.84 -13.37 -34.30
CA ASN A 640 14.67 -12.24 -33.91
C ASN A 640 14.80 -11.26 -35.07
N LEU A 641 14.97 -9.98 -34.71
CA LEU A 641 15.20 -8.91 -35.66
C LEU A 641 16.39 -8.07 -35.20
N ASN A 642 17.41 -7.95 -36.04
CA ASN A 642 18.53 -7.05 -35.80
C ASN A 642 18.28 -5.70 -36.48
N LEU A 643 18.19 -4.64 -35.67
CA LEU A 643 17.97 -3.25 -36.10
C LEU A 643 19.13 -2.29 -35.77
N ASP A 644 20.31 -2.80 -35.39
CA ASP A 644 21.38 -2.03 -34.74
C ASP A 644 21.80 -0.76 -35.48
N ASN A 645 21.81 -0.80 -36.82
CA ASN A 645 22.23 0.32 -37.67
C ASN A 645 21.07 1.12 -38.27
N ASN A 646 19.81 0.80 -37.95
CA ASN A 646 18.63 1.40 -38.58
C ASN A 646 18.13 2.64 -37.82
N THR A 647 19.04 3.49 -37.35
CA THR A 647 18.76 4.69 -36.53
C THR A 647 17.80 5.72 -37.15
N LYS A 648 17.56 5.64 -38.46
CA LYS A 648 16.64 6.52 -39.21
C LYS A 648 15.19 5.99 -39.28
N LEU A 649 14.92 4.82 -38.73
CA LEU A 649 13.57 4.25 -38.73
C LEU A 649 12.59 5.17 -38.01
N LYS A 650 11.52 5.51 -38.71
CA LYS A 650 10.39 6.32 -38.21
C LYS A 650 9.12 5.49 -38.08
N HIS A 651 8.99 4.42 -38.87
CA HIS A 651 7.78 3.62 -38.95
C HIS A 651 8.11 2.14 -39.04
N ILE A 652 7.60 1.37 -38.09
CA ILE A 652 7.70 -0.08 -38.06
C ILE A 652 6.28 -0.67 -38.03
N GLU A 653 6.00 -1.59 -38.95
CA GLU A 653 4.74 -2.32 -39.02
C GLU A 653 4.99 -3.83 -39.15
N PHE A 654 4.47 -4.61 -38.21
CA PHE A 654 4.58 -6.07 -38.21
C PHE A 654 3.21 -6.72 -38.10
N ASN A 655 2.96 -7.72 -38.95
CA ASN A 655 1.72 -8.48 -38.87
C ASN A 655 1.99 -9.96 -39.16
N GLY A 656 2.10 -10.76 -38.10
CA GLY A 656 2.31 -12.20 -38.20
C GLY A 656 1.11 -12.94 -38.82
N SER A 657 1.37 -14.08 -39.45
CA SER A 657 0.33 -15.04 -39.84
C SER A 657 -0.04 -15.94 -38.65
N SER A 658 -0.96 -16.89 -38.83
CA SER A 658 -1.23 -17.95 -37.84
C SER A 658 -0.17 -19.04 -37.76
N GLU A 659 0.88 -18.92 -38.56
CA GLU A 659 2.04 -19.82 -38.57
C GLU A 659 3.33 -19.04 -38.30
N ALA A 660 3.27 -17.74 -37.99
CA ALA A 660 4.43 -16.92 -37.67
C ALA A 660 5.02 -17.31 -36.31
N TYR A 661 6.35 -17.40 -36.24
CA TYR A 661 7.01 -17.46 -34.94
C TYR A 661 6.72 -16.21 -34.13
N TRP A 662 6.76 -16.36 -32.81
CA TRP A 662 6.76 -15.22 -31.91
C TRP A 662 8.06 -14.44 -32.06
N ILE A 663 7.95 -13.12 -32.25
CA ILE A 663 9.08 -12.24 -32.00
C ILE A 663 9.36 -12.28 -30.50
N ILE A 664 10.54 -12.77 -30.11
CA ILE A 664 10.90 -12.95 -28.69
C ILE A 664 11.72 -11.80 -28.12
N ASN A 665 12.37 -11.01 -28.98
CA ASN A 665 13.12 -9.83 -28.62
C ASN A 665 12.97 -8.75 -29.69
N LEU A 666 12.72 -7.50 -29.26
CA LEU A 666 12.67 -6.33 -30.11
C LEU A 666 13.38 -5.17 -29.40
N ASP A 667 14.65 -4.96 -29.74
CA ASP A 667 15.44 -3.85 -29.23
C ASP A 667 15.14 -2.56 -30.02
N LEU A 668 14.63 -1.54 -29.33
CA LEU A 668 14.29 -0.23 -29.88
C LEU A 668 15.21 0.89 -29.37
N SER A 669 16.23 0.56 -28.57
CA SER A 669 17.06 1.52 -27.84
C SER A 669 17.77 2.53 -28.76
N ASN A 670 18.16 2.09 -29.95
CA ASN A 670 18.88 2.92 -30.93
C ASN A 670 17.94 3.70 -31.89
N LEU A 671 16.62 3.60 -31.72
CA LEU A 671 15.62 4.16 -32.66
C LEU A 671 15.00 5.46 -32.16
N SER A 672 15.82 6.49 -31.93
CA SER A 672 15.36 7.78 -31.38
C SER A 672 14.39 8.57 -32.30
N ASP A 673 14.36 8.21 -33.59
CA ASP A 673 13.48 8.84 -34.59
C ASP A 673 12.15 8.11 -34.79
N LEU A 674 11.92 7.00 -34.07
CA LEU A 674 10.72 6.17 -34.21
C LEU A 674 9.45 6.95 -33.84
N GLU A 675 8.50 7.05 -34.77
CA GLU A 675 7.21 7.72 -34.57
C GLU A 675 6.04 6.74 -34.48
N VAL A 676 6.14 5.59 -35.15
CA VAL A 676 5.08 4.58 -35.22
C VAL A 676 5.67 3.19 -35.03
N LEU A 677 5.12 2.46 -34.06
CA LEU A 677 5.28 1.01 -33.92
C LEU A 677 3.88 0.37 -33.94
N ALA A 678 3.57 -0.34 -35.02
CA ALA A 678 2.30 -1.02 -35.23
C ALA A 678 2.53 -2.51 -35.42
N ALA A 679 2.36 -3.29 -34.36
CA ALA A 679 2.48 -4.73 -34.35
C ALA A 679 1.19 -5.38 -33.81
N PRO A 680 0.06 -5.32 -34.55
CA PRO A 680 -1.22 -5.93 -34.15
C PRO A 680 -1.17 -7.46 -34.07
N ARG A 681 -0.07 -8.08 -34.51
CA ARG A 681 0.18 -9.50 -34.36
C ARG A 681 1.69 -9.78 -34.38
N LEU A 682 2.25 -10.08 -33.21
CA LEU A 682 3.68 -10.35 -33.01
C LEU A 682 4.04 -11.84 -33.22
N GLY A 683 3.04 -12.67 -33.55
CA GLY A 683 3.24 -14.06 -33.96
C GLY A 683 1.93 -14.81 -34.16
N GLY A 684 2.02 -16.11 -34.37
CA GLY A 684 0.88 -17.00 -34.41
C GLY A 684 1.32 -18.45 -34.62
N GLY A 685 1.15 -19.28 -33.59
CA GLY A 685 1.31 -20.74 -33.68
C GLY A 685 2.42 -21.33 -32.80
N ASN A 686 2.10 -22.46 -32.16
CA ASN A 686 2.95 -23.44 -31.44
C ASN A 686 3.82 -22.93 -30.26
N ASN A 687 3.32 -23.11 -29.03
CA ASN A 687 4.04 -23.40 -27.77
C ASN A 687 5.33 -22.62 -27.40
N GLU A 688 5.67 -21.53 -28.06
CA GLU A 688 6.77 -20.62 -27.67
C GLU A 688 6.17 -19.36 -27.01
N TYR A 689 6.93 -18.73 -26.10
CA TYR A 689 6.45 -17.59 -25.34
C TYR A 689 6.51 -16.30 -26.18
N PRO A 690 5.45 -15.47 -26.19
CA PRO A 690 5.45 -14.17 -26.85
C PRO A 690 6.40 -13.17 -26.18
N LEU A 691 6.68 -12.05 -26.86
CA LEU A 691 7.41 -10.90 -26.31
C LEU A 691 6.79 -10.45 -24.97
N GLN A 692 7.50 -10.68 -23.86
CA GLN A 692 6.99 -10.46 -22.51
C GLN A 692 6.99 -8.98 -22.10
N SER A 693 8.03 -8.25 -22.52
CA SER A 693 8.18 -6.82 -22.23
C SER A 693 8.70 -6.05 -23.42
N LEU A 694 8.39 -4.76 -23.47
CA LEU A 694 8.89 -3.84 -24.48
C LEU A 694 9.40 -2.56 -23.81
N ASP A 695 10.67 -2.24 -24.01
CA ASP A 695 11.26 -0.98 -23.56
C ASP A 695 11.17 0.09 -24.66
N ILE A 696 10.41 1.14 -24.37
CA ILE A 696 10.25 2.32 -25.25
C ILE A 696 10.87 3.59 -24.64
N SER A 697 11.68 3.44 -23.60
CA SER A 697 12.25 4.56 -22.83
C SER A 697 13.17 5.48 -23.64
N SER A 698 13.69 4.99 -24.77
CA SER A 698 14.60 5.74 -25.67
C SER A 698 13.89 6.34 -26.90
N ASN A 699 12.57 6.18 -27.03
CA ASN A 699 11.81 6.54 -28.24
C ASN A 699 10.93 7.79 -28.03
N ASP A 700 11.53 8.93 -27.70
CA ASP A 700 10.85 10.20 -27.34
C ASP A 700 9.94 10.81 -28.44
N LYS A 701 9.99 10.29 -29.66
CA LYS A 701 9.16 10.73 -30.79
C LYS A 701 7.98 9.79 -31.08
N LEU A 702 7.85 8.69 -30.33
CA LEU A 702 6.82 7.68 -30.56
C LEU A 702 5.43 8.29 -30.32
N LYS A 703 4.60 8.33 -31.37
CA LYS A 703 3.23 8.89 -31.36
C LYS A 703 2.18 7.80 -31.30
N THR A 704 2.47 6.66 -31.92
CA THR A 704 1.56 5.53 -32.06
C THR A 704 2.26 4.25 -31.64
N LEU A 705 1.68 3.58 -30.65
CA LEU A 705 2.03 2.24 -30.24
C LEU A 705 0.77 1.37 -30.33
N SER A 706 0.77 0.40 -31.25
CA SER A 706 -0.30 -0.59 -31.36
C SER A 706 0.33 -1.96 -31.26
N LEU A 707 -0.06 -2.71 -30.24
CA LEU A 707 0.43 -4.03 -29.91
C LEU A 707 -0.77 -4.96 -29.77
N GLY A 708 -0.76 -6.04 -30.55
CA GLY A 708 -1.88 -6.95 -30.65
C GLY A 708 -2.04 -7.94 -29.50
N ARG A 709 -2.82 -9.00 -29.77
CA ARG A 709 -3.41 -10.00 -28.85
C ARG A 709 -2.42 -10.89 -28.06
N ASP A 710 -1.16 -10.50 -28.01
CA ASP A 710 -0.06 -11.44 -28.08
C ASP A 710 0.99 -11.19 -26.99
N GLY A 711 0.55 -11.09 -25.73
CA GLY A 711 1.37 -11.45 -24.56
C GLY A 711 2.42 -10.44 -24.08
N ILE A 712 2.31 -9.16 -24.43
CA ILE A 712 3.10 -8.12 -23.75
C ILE A 712 2.49 -7.84 -22.39
N TYR A 713 3.22 -8.18 -21.34
CA TYR A 713 2.81 -8.02 -19.95
C TYR A 713 3.27 -6.69 -19.35
N GLN A 714 4.33 -6.11 -19.89
CA GLN A 714 4.90 -4.86 -19.40
C GLN A 714 5.43 -3.98 -20.54
N ILE A 715 5.08 -2.70 -20.50
CA ILE A 715 5.72 -1.68 -21.33
C ILE A 715 6.58 -0.84 -20.40
N ASN A 716 7.90 -0.91 -20.59
CA ASN A 716 8.85 -0.11 -19.84
C ASN A 716 8.93 1.29 -20.44
N THR A 717 8.76 2.28 -19.58
CA THR A 717 8.63 3.69 -19.95
C THR A 717 9.63 4.49 -19.15
N HIS A 718 10.12 5.60 -19.70
CA HIS A 718 11.02 6.48 -18.97
C HIS A 718 10.29 7.12 -17.78
N SER A 719 11.01 7.38 -16.68
CA SER A 719 10.50 8.11 -15.49
C SER A 719 10.18 9.60 -15.74
N SER A 720 10.29 10.06 -17.00
CA SER A 720 9.89 11.40 -17.44
C SER A 720 8.73 11.28 -18.42
N ALA A 721 7.72 12.13 -18.27
CA ALA A 721 6.52 12.10 -19.09
C ALA A 721 6.85 12.02 -20.60
N GLN A 722 6.47 10.90 -21.22
CA GLN A 722 6.65 10.67 -22.64
C GLN A 722 5.59 11.48 -23.39
N THR A 723 5.91 12.72 -23.73
CA THR A 723 4.90 13.67 -24.24
C THR A 723 4.44 13.40 -25.67
N SER A 724 5.11 12.57 -26.46
CA SER A 724 4.74 12.35 -27.86
C SER A 724 3.59 11.35 -28.05
N LEU A 725 3.43 10.40 -27.12
CA LEU A 725 2.51 9.28 -27.30
C LEU A 725 1.05 9.76 -27.24
N SER A 726 0.31 9.50 -28.32
CA SER A 726 -1.07 9.96 -28.49
C SER A 726 -2.05 8.82 -28.74
N TYR A 727 -1.58 7.69 -29.26
CA TYR A 727 -2.35 6.49 -29.55
C TYR A 727 -1.66 5.28 -28.92
N LEU A 728 -2.38 4.60 -28.02
CA LEU A 728 -1.96 3.34 -27.41
C LEU A 728 -3.04 2.28 -27.57
N GLU A 729 -2.69 1.16 -28.18
CA GLU A 729 -3.54 -0.04 -28.24
C GLU A 729 -2.72 -1.24 -27.78
N VAL A 730 -3.23 -1.98 -26.81
CA VAL A 730 -2.54 -3.10 -26.16
C VAL A 730 -3.54 -4.16 -25.75
N TRP A 731 -3.34 -5.40 -26.21
CA TRP A 731 -4.25 -6.51 -25.88
C TRP A 731 -3.50 -7.62 -25.13
N GLY A 732 -4.11 -8.22 -24.10
CA GLY A 732 -3.56 -9.41 -23.40
C GLY A 732 -2.60 -9.15 -22.23
N ILE A 733 -2.68 -7.98 -21.58
CA ILE A 733 -1.91 -7.62 -20.37
C ILE A 733 -2.36 -8.47 -19.17
N SER A 734 -1.42 -8.95 -18.35
CA SER A 734 -1.70 -9.91 -17.26
C SER A 734 -2.04 -9.30 -15.91
N SER A 735 -1.62 -8.06 -15.61
CA SER A 735 -1.70 -7.49 -14.25
C SER A 735 -2.17 -6.03 -14.22
N SER A 736 -1.34 -5.10 -14.68
CA SER A 736 -1.64 -3.66 -14.67
C SER A 736 -0.88 -2.91 -15.75
N ILE A 737 -1.36 -1.73 -16.12
CA ILE A 737 -0.65 -0.82 -17.02
C ILE A 737 -0.68 0.60 -16.47
N ASP A 738 0.48 1.25 -16.38
CA ASP A 738 0.59 2.65 -15.99
C ASP A 738 0.72 3.55 -17.22
N VAL A 739 -0.35 4.31 -17.47
CA VAL A 739 -0.42 5.31 -18.54
C VAL A 739 -0.45 6.75 -18.00
N SER A 740 -0.23 6.93 -16.69
CA SER A 740 -0.27 8.24 -16.03
C SER A 740 0.81 9.21 -16.53
N ASN A 741 1.90 8.68 -17.10
CA ASN A 741 3.01 9.46 -17.64
C ASN A 741 2.82 9.91 -19.11
N TYR A 742 1.64 9.69 -19.71
CA TYR A 742 1.34 10.06 -21.10
C TYR A 742 0.29 11.18 -21.20
N PRO A 743 0.67 12.46 -20.97
CA PRO A 743 -0.29 13.56 -20.91
C PRO A 743 -0.99 13.87 -22.24
N ASN A 744 -0.43 13.46 -23.38
CA ASN A 744 -1.00 13.70 -24.71
C ASN A 744 -1.78 12.49 -25.27
N LEU A 745 -1.98 11.45 -24.46
CA LEU A 745 -2.72 10.25 -24.85
C LEU A 745 -4.20 10.59 -25.10
N ASN A 746 -4.66 10.43 -26.35
CA ASN A 746 -6.03 10.74 -26.76
C ASN A 746 -6.85 9.50 -27.17
N PHE A 747 -6.16 8.39 -27.42
CA PHE A 747 -6.73 7.09 -27.70
C PHE A 747 -6.00 6.04 -26.87
N LEU A 748 -6.78 5.29 -26.11
CA LEU A 748 -6.31 4.14 -25.33
C LEU A 748 -7.27 2.99 -25.60
N ASN A 749 -6.79 1.84 -26.04
CA ASN A 749 -7.59 0.62 -26.16
C ASN A 749 -6.87 -0.51 -25.45
N VAL A 750 -7.39 -0.90 -24.28
CA VAL A 750 -6.89 -2.04 -23.52
C VAL A 750 -7.96 -3.13 -23.54
N GLN A 751 -7.62 -4.32 -24.05
CA GLN A 751 -8.53 -5.48 -24.11
C GLN A 751 -7.83 -6.71 -23.56
N ASN A 752 -8.52 -7.49 -22.74
CA ASN A 752 -8.03 -8.71 -22.11
C ASN A 752 -9.05 -9.83 -22.20
N ASP A 753 -8.60 -11.03 -22.62
CA ASP A 753 -9.42 -12.24 -22.67
C ASP A 753 -9.76 -12.75 -21.24
N ASN A 754 -10.59 -12.01 -20.50
CA ASN A 754 -11.21 -12.35 -19.22
C ASN A 754 -10.46 -12.12 -17.89
N ARG A 755 -9.55 -11.14 -17.78
CA ARG A 755 -8.88 -10.79 -16.50
C ARG A 755 -9.32 -9.42 -15.99
N ASN A 756 -9.27 -9.22 -14.67
CA ASN A 756 -9.42 -7.89 -14.07
C ASN A 756 -8.04 -7.23 -14.07
N ILE A 757 -7.83 -6.17 -14.85
CA ILE A 757 -6.60 -5.37 -14.74
C ILE A 757 -6.89 -3.98 -14.22
N CYS A 758 -5.88 -3.40 -13.58
CA CYS A 758 -5.90 -2.00 -13.18
C CYS A 758 -5.15 -1.15 -14.22
N ILE A 759 -5.82 -0.10 -14.72
CA ILE A 759 -5.24 0.88 -15.64
C ILE A 759 -4.96 2.15 -14.84
N GLN A 760 -3.70 2.38 -14.50
CA GLN A 760 -3.28 3.57 -13.75
C GLN A 760 -3.25 4.78 -14.68
N VAL A 761 -4.02 5.81 -14.33
CA VAL A 761 -4.14 7.07 -15.06
C VAL A 761 -3.78 8.25 -14.16
N SER A 762 -3.35 9.36 -14.75
CA SER A 762 -3.21 10.63 -14.04
C SER A 762 -4.57 11.21 -13.67
N GLN A 763 -4.59 12.12 -12.69
CA GLN A 763 -5.82 12.83 -12.31
C GLN A 763 -6.45 13.57 -13.50
N GLU A 764 -5.64 14.20 -14.35
CA GLU A 764 -6.13 14.93 -15.53
C GLU A 764 -6.78 14.01 -16.56
N GLN A 765 -6.21 12.82 -16.81
CA GLN A 765 -6.80 11.82 -17.69
C GLN A 765 -8.10 11.26 -17.11
N LEU A 766 -8.14 10.98 -15.80
CA LEU A 766 -9.33 10.47 -15.11
C LEU A 766 -10.49 11.47 -15.16
N ASP A 767 -10.21 12.76 -14.92
CA ASP A 767 -11.20 13.83 -14.96
C ASP A 767 -11.81 14.05 -16.36
N ASN A 768 -11.08 13.66 -17.41
CA ASN A 768 -11.47 13.85 -18.80
C ASN A 768 -11.84 12.54 -19.52
N ILE A 769 -12.03 11.44 -18.80
CA ILE A 769 -12.11 10.11 -19.38
C ILE A 769 -13.24 9.93 -20.41
N ASP A 770 -14.39 10.57 -20.19
CA ASP A 770 -15.54 10.56 -21.11
C ASP A 770 -15.29 11.32 -22.42
N SER A 771 -14.30 12.23 -22.42
CA SER A 771 -13.91 13.03 -23.58
C SER A 771 -12.72 12.43 -24.35
N LEU A 772 -12.00 11.50 -23.72
CA LEU A 772 -10.90 10.75 -24.31
C LEU A 772 -11.46 9.47 -24.95
N ASN A 773 -10.83 8.97 -26.01
CA ASN A 773 -11.23 7.69 -26.61
C ASN A 773 -10.57 6.53 -25.86
N PHE A 774 -10.88 6.41 -24.57
CA PHE A 774 -10.32 5.40 -23.68
C PHE A 774 -11.29 4.22 -23.57
N TYR A 775 -10.86 3.07 -24.05
CA TYR A 775 -11.59 1.80 -24.07
C TYR A 775 -10.89 0.81 -23.16
N LYS A 776 -11.71 0.10 -22.37
CA LYS A 776 -11.31 -0.98 -21.46
C LYS A 776 -12.38 -2.05 -21.47
N ASP A 777 -12.07 -3.26 -21.01
CA ASP A 777 -13.10 -4.27 -20.83
C ASP A 777 -14.00 -3.97 -19.63
N PHE A 778 -15.15 -4.65 -19.58
CA PHE A 778 -16.19 -4.39 -18.56
C PHE A 778 -15.71 -4.65 -17.12
N ARG A 779 -14.67 -5.47 -16.96
CA ARG A 779 -14.05 -5.87 -15.68
C ARG A 779 -12.91 -4.95 -15.22
N ASP A 780 -12.31 -4.21 -16.13
CA ASP A 780 -11.14 -3.39 -15.85
C ASP A 780 -11.54 -2.12 -15.11
N THR A 781 -10.60 -1.50 -14.40
CA THR A 781 -10.84 -0.21 -13.72
C THR A 781 -9.76 0.80 -14.08
N PHE A 782 -10.19 2.05 -14.29
CA PHE A 782 -9.27 3.18 -14.27
C PHE A 782 -9.05 3.60 -12.83
N SER A 783 -7.80 3.72 -12.41
CA SER A 783 -7.42 4.09 -11.04
C SER A 783 -6.28 5.10 -11.03
N LEU A 784 -6.15 5.86 -9.93
CA LEU A 784 -4.98 6.70 -9.67
C LEU A 784 -3.81 5.90 -9.10
N ASN A 785 -4.08 4.70 -8.59
CA ASN A 785 -3.10 3.80 -7.99
C ASN A 785 -3.55 2.34 -8.16
N CYS A 786 -2.68 1.50 -8.70
CA CYS A 786 -2.93 0.06 -8.87
C CYS A 786 -2.40 -0.83 -7.74
N ASN A 787 -1.85 -0.23 -6.66
CA ASN A 787 -1.45 -0.93 -5.44
C ASN A 787 -2.61 -1.15 -4.46
#